data_AF-A0AAD4R1N5-F1
#
_entry.id   AF-A0AAD4R1N5-F1
#
_cell.length_a   1.000
_cell.length_b   1.000
_cell.length_c   1.000
_cell.angle_alpha   90.00
_cell.angle_beta   90.00
_cell.angle_gamma   90.00
#
_symmetry.space_group_name_H-M   'P 1'
#
loop_
_entity.id
_entity.type
_entity.pdbx_description
1 polymer ?
#
loop_
_entity_poly.entity_id
_entity_poly.type
_entity_poly.pdbx_seq_one_letter_code
_entity_poly.pdbx_strand_id
1 'polypeptide(L)'
;MQQPAKQSKKTQISFLIREEVESRHRSFVNSLQYDSPSGQLFTAGSDSVIRRWDIANAEKGNKNAFLQAMEHHCDWVNDIVLCSEGSRLISASSDTTVKVWNARSGSCLSTLRTHKDAVKCLAYAPNTTNGELVASAGLDKSIYLWDVSTLTKVTALNNTVTTSSLRGSKSSIYSLAMNTFGTVIIAGSTENVLRVWDPRTCQKIAKLRGHSDNIRSIVVDRDGTMCLSASSDGTIRLWSIGQQRCVGSIRCHSESVWALQANSSFSYVYSGGRDQRVFRTELRNLSNCEFLFMEEKPVQRLLVIDSDHPRHAWAATWSSTIRRWPIKPVNEKSKTTDCQPDIILTGAPSIKRHIVLNDKRHIVTKDTDDKVEMYDVLQARKICDFENKNIEEVAKDFFKKIFVPSWFTVRANCGVLEITLDESDVFSAWVSAKDAQFSDKPSDAKVNYGGMMLKSLFENWQLVSGSGSPESDDEGESPLHGFFSIPPHTPILIRHYSDDMTRPVFRCIARDIANNQTDAIMLRDHLPAWAIDVIQHNQFPKFTKIPFLLQPHPSFPTKTGKKDRLSATEMLQVRKVMEHVFEKILYPNETAENPEVNMPQTYSDDVEEKVELFCNEQKLDPEMDLRTVKHFIWKQGGDLLIHYRPAMKGIPF
;
A
#
# COMPACT_ATOMS: atom_id res chain seq x y z
N MET A 1 33.10 14.14 22.31
CA MET A 1 32.29 13.32 21.38
C MET A 1 30.88 13.87 21.38
N GLN A 2 30.51 14.66 20.37
CA GLN A 2 29.10 15.00 20.15
C GLN A 2 28.39 13.70 19.78
N GLN A 3 27.36 13.30 20.56
CA GLN A 3 26.45 12.26 20.12
C GLN A 3 25.89 12.70 18.75
N PRO A 4 25.90 11.84 17.72
CA PRO A 4 25.23 12.18 16.47
C PRO A 4 23.78 12.47 16.81
N ALA A 5 23.28 13.66 16.43
CA ALA A 5 21.89 14.01 16.57
C ALA A 5 21.05 12.86 16.03
N LYS A 6 20.20 12.26 16.88
CA LYS A 6 19.19 11.28 16.45
C LYS A 6 18.38 11.99 15.36
N GLN A 7 18.64 11.68 14.08
CA GLN A 7 17.71 12.03 13.01
C GLN A 7 16.36 11.47 13.46
N SER A 8 15.37 12.33 13.70
CA SER A 8 14.04 11.86 14.07
C SER A 8 13.52 11.09 12.85
N LYS A 9 13.49 9.76 12.98
CA LYS A 9 12.85 8.91 11.98
C LYS A 9 11.38 9.24 12.07
N LYS A 10 10.82 9.77 10.98
CA LYS A 10 9.40 10.04 10.93
C LYS A 10 8.67 8.71 10.73
N THR A 11 7.57 8.52 11.44
CA THR A 11 6.83 7.26 11.48
C THR A 11 5.43 7.48 10.97
N GLN A 12 4.98 6.58 10.09
CA GLN A 12 3.63 6.53 9.57
C GLN A 12 2.94 5.28 10.09
N ILE A 13 1.67 5.43 10.43
CA ILE A 13 0.78 4.32 10.77
C ILE A 13 -0.15 4.13 9.57
N SER A 14 -0.36 2.91 9.12
CA SER A 14 -1.30 2.61 8.04
C SER A 14 -2.15 1.42 8.39
N PHE A 15 -3.34 1.35 7.83
CA PHE A 15 -4.22 0.20 7.97
C PHE A 15 -4.87 -0.14 6.64
N LEU A 16 -5.28 -1.41 6.48
CA LEU A 16 -5.87 -1.93 5.25
C LEU A 16 -7.36 -2.20 5.44
N ILE A 17 -8.19 -1.66 4.55
CA ILE A 17 -9.64 -1.98 4.50
C ILE A 17 -9.83 -3.15 3.52
N ARG A 18 -10.16 -4.32 4.07
CA ARG A 18 -10.29 -5.59 3.32
C ARG A 18 -11.17 -6.60 4.05
N GLU A 19 -11.50 -7.69 3.37
CA GLU A 19 -12.11 -8.86 4.01
C GLU A 19 -11.05 -9.66 4.79
N GLU A 20 -11.50 -10.47 5.75
CA GLU A 20 -10.61 -11.28 6.59
C GLU A 20 -9.77 -12.25 5.74
N VAL A 21 -10.44 -12.99 4.84
CA VAL A 21 -9.77 -13.98 3.98
C VAL A 21 -9.88 -13.56 2.52
N GLU A 22 -8.75 -13.15 1.94
CA GLU A 22 -8.63 -12.81 0.51
C GLU A 22 -8.08 -14.03 -0.27
N SER A 23 -8.93 -15.01 -0.56
CA SER A 23 -8.53 -16.28 -1.19
C SER A 23 -8.00 -16.15 -2.62
N ARG A 24 -8.33 -15.04 -3.30
CA ARG A 24 -7.92 -14.75 -4.68
C ARG A 24 -6.99 -13.54 -4.70
N HIS A 25 -6.07 -13.51 -5.67
CA HIS A 25 -5.21 -12.35 -5.84
C HIS A 25 -6.04 -11.10 -6.15
N ARG A 26 -5.76 -9.99 -5.45
CA ARG A 26 -6.39 -8.67 -5.66
C ARG A 26 -5.58 -7.78 -6.60
N SER A 27 -4.46 -8.27 -7.13
CA SER A 27 -3.61 -7.58 -8.10
C SER A 27 -2.85 -8.62 -8.93
N PHE A 28 -2.04 -8.17 -9.87
CA PHE A 28 -1.31 -9.05 -10.77
C PHE A 28 -0.24 -9.90 -10.06
N VAL A 29 0.21 -10.97 -10.71
CA VAL A 29 1.14 -11.95 -10.12
C VAL A 29 2.52 -11.81 -10.75
N ASN A 30 3.56 -11.66 -9.94
CA ASN A 30 4.93 -11.40 -10.42
C ASN A 30 5.76 -12.68 -10.58
N SER A 31 5.53 -13.68 -9.74
CA SER A 31 6.36 -14.90 -9.74
C SER A 31 5.56 -16.14 -9.32
N LEU A 32 6.04 -17.29 -9.79
CA LEU A 32 5.40 -18.59 -9.66
C LEU A 32 6.47 -19.63 -9.29
N GLN A 33 6.14 -20.56 -8.39
CA GLN A 33 6.96 -21.72 -8.06
C GLN A 33 6.07 -22.94 -7.88
N TYR A 34 6.47 -24.10 -8.39
CA TYR A 34 5.70 -25.34 -8.32
C TYR A 34 6.49 -26.41 -7.58
N ASP A 35 5.86 -27.00 -6.57
CA ASP A 35 6.41 -28.11 -5.81
C ASP A 35 5.88 -29.43 -6.38
N SER A 36 6.66 -30.06 -7.25
CA SER A 36 6.23 -31.26 -7.98
C SER A 36 5.82 -32.44 -7.09
N PRO A 37 6.55 -32.76 -5.99
CA PRO A 37 6.15 -33.84 -5.08
C PRO A 37 4.81 -33.61 -4.37
N SER A 38 4.48 -32.37 -4.00
CA SER A 38 3.22 -32.06 -3.31
C SER A 38 2.08 -31.67 -4.24
N GLY A 39 2.36 -31.37 -5.51
CA GLY A 39 1.37 -30.87 -6.47
C GLY A 39 0.90 -29.45 -6.16
N GLN A 40 1.71 -28.67 -5.42
CA GLN A 40 1.32 -27.34 -4.94
C GLN A 40 1.97 -26.23 -5.77
N LEU A 41 1.18 -25.21 -6.11
CA LEU A 41 1.65 -23.99 -6.74
C LEU A 41 1.73 -22.86 -5.71
N PHE A 42 2.82 -22.10 -5.74
CA PHE A 42 3.03 -20.88 -4.96
C PHE A 42 3.03 -19.68 -5.89
N THR A 43 2.31 -18.64 -5.52
CA THR A 43 2.09 -17.47 -6.37
C THR A 43 2.38 -16.19 -5.61
N ALA A 44 3.25 -15.35 -6.14
CA ALA A 44 3.66 -14.09 -5.53
C ALA A 44 2.88 -12.92 -6.11
N GLY A 45 1.96 -12.37 -5.33
CA GLY A 45 1.09 -11.30 -5.77
C GLY A 45 1.66 -9.90 -5.55
N SER A 46 1.31 -8.99 -6.48
CA SER A 46 1.42 -7.54 -6.28
C SER A 46 0.41 -7.01 -5.28
N ASP A 47 -0.44 -7.85 -4.70
CA ASP A 47 -1.31 -7.53 -3.57
C ASP A 47 -0.64 -7.80 -2.21
N SER A 48 0.70 -7.87 -2.19
CA SER A 48 1.55 -8.16 -1.04
C SER A 48 1.39 -9.54 -0.39
N VAL A 49 0.61 -10.45 -1.00
CA VAL A 49 0.31 -11.77 -0.45
C VAL A 49 0.87 -12.87 -1.34
N ILE A 50 1.48 -13.87 -0.71
CA ILE A 50 1.85 -15.13 -1.38
C ILE A 50 0.73 -16.13 -1.13
N ARG A 51 0.23 -16.80 -2.18
CA ARG A 51 -0.82 -17.82 -2.05
C ARG A 51 -0.30 -19.19 -2.43
N ARG A 52 -0.85 -20.20 -1.77
CA ARG A 52 -0.59 -21.61 -2.04
C ARG A 52 -1.84 -22.28 -2.58
N TRP A 53 -1.69 -23.06 -3.63
CA TRP A 53 -2.77 -23.71 -4.36
C TRP A 53 -2.52 -25.20 -4.50
N ASP A 54 -3.59 -25.99 -4.42
CA ASP A 54 -3.59 -27.41 -4.72
C ASP A 54 -4.03 -27.63 -6.17
N ILE A 55 -3.08 -28.02 -7.02
CA ILE A 55 -3.34 -28.20 -8.45
C ILE A 55 -4.06 -29.50 -8.73
N ALA A 56 -3.83 -30.56 -7.94
CA ALA A 56 -4.54 -31.83 -8.11
C ALA A 56 -6.04 -31.67 -7.83
N ASN A 57 -6.41 -30.78 -6.89
CA ASN A 57 -7.81 -30.42 -6.67
C ASN A 57 -8.39 -29.55 -7.78
N ALA A 58 -7.60 -28.62 -8.34
CA ALA A 58 -8.02 -27.82 -9.48
C ALA A 58 -8.32 -28.68 -10.72
N GLU A 59 -7.50 -29.71 -10.98
CA GLU A 59 -7.68 -30.66 -12.09
C GLU A 59 -8.97 -31.48 -12.00
N LYS A 60 -9.46 -31.74 -10.78
CA LYS A 60 -10.72 -32.48 -10.54
C LYS A 60 -11.97 -31.62 -10.76
N GLY A 61 -11.82 -30.36 -11.19
CA GLY A 61 -12.93 -29.43 -11.39
C GLY A 61 -13.51 -28.85 -10.09
N ASN A 62 -12.85 -29.05 -8.95
CA ASN A 62 -13.27 -28.44 -7.69
C ASN A 62 -12.96 -26.94 -7.71
N LYS A 63 -13.96 -26.12 -7.41
CA LYS A 63 -13.87 -24.66 -7.47
C LYS A 63 -12.92 -24.03 -6.43
N ASN A 64 -12.42 -24.80 -5.46
CA ASN A 64 -11.58 -24.25 -4.38
C ASN A 64 -10.19 -24.90 -4.33
N ALA A 65 -9.31 -24.48 -5.25
CA ALA A 65 -7.89 -24.84 -5.26
C ALA A 65 -7.06 -24.08 -4.21
N PHE A 66 -7.62 -23.06 -3.57
CA PHE A 66 -6.92 -22.23 -2.59
C PHE A 66 -6.68 -23.00 -1.29
N LEU A 67 -5.42 -23.03 -0.83
CA LEU A 67 -5.04 -23.66 0.44
C LEU A 67 -4.80 -22.63 1.54
N GLN A 68 -3.95 -21.63 1.27
CA GLN A 68 -3.49 -20.71 2.30
C GLN A 68 -2.98 -19.39 1.71
N ALA A 69 -3.16 -18.30 2.45
CA ALA A 69 -2.52 -17.01 2.24
C ALA A 69 -1.36 -16.82 3.24
N MET A 70 -0.19 -16.43 2.73
CA MET A 70 1.01 -16.14 3.51
C MET A 70 1.21 -14.62 3.54
N GLU A 71 0.83 -14.00 4.64
CA GLU A 71 0.74 -12.55 4.76
C GLU A 71 1.80 -11.98 5.71
N HIS A 72 2.71 -11.18 5.17
CA HIS A 72 3.65 -10.40 5.99
C HIS A 72 4.27 -9.24 5.20
N HIS A 73 4.45 -9.39 3.90
CA HIS A 73 4.90 -8.28 3.05
C HIS A 73 3.89 -7.13 3.06
N CYS A 74 4.41 -5.92 2.90
CA CYS A 74 3.64 -4.68 2.99
C CYS A 74 3.55 -3.92 1.65
N ASP A 75 4.08 -4.54 0.59
CA ASP A 75 4.09 -4.06 -0.79
C ASP A 75 4.29 -5.28 -1.72
N TRP A 76 4.36 -5.07 -3.04
CA TRP A 76 4.43 -6.11 -4.06
C TRP A 76 5.47 -7.18 -3.76
N VAL A 77 5.10 -8.45 -3.85
CA VAL A 77 6.06 -9.57 -3.82
C VAL A 77 6.56 -9.77 -5.25
N ASN A 78 7.80 -9.41 -5.51
CA ASN A 78 8.39 -9.37 -6.85
C ASN A 78 8.90 -10.73 -7.30
N ASP A 79 9.45 -11.53 -6.39
CA ASP A 79 9.97 -12.85 -6.73
C ASP A 79 9.91 -13.81 -5.55
N ILE A 80 9.82 -15.11 -5.85
CA ILE A 80 9.83 -16.20 -4.87
C ILE A 80 10.66 -17.38 -5.38
N VAL A 81 11.29 -18.08 -4.45
CA VAL A 81 12.07 -19.30 -4.68
C VAL A 81 11.64 -20.34 -3.65
N LEU A 82 11.30 -21.54 -4.13
CA LEU A 82 11.19 -22.73 -3.28
C LEU A 82 12.57 -23.34 -3.10
N CYS A 83 12.90 -23.71 -1.86
CA CYS A 83 14.19 -24.31 -1.50
C CYS A 83 14.01 -25.42 -0.46
N SER A 84 15.07 -26.18 -0.22
CA SER A 84 15.10 -27.33 0.70
C SER A 84 13.96 -28.33 0.45
N GLU A 85 13.89 -28.83 -0.79
CA GLU A 85 12.90 -29.81 -1.25
C GLU A 85 11.45 -29.39 -0.93
N GLY A 86 11.12 -28.12 -1.22
CA GLY A 86 9.78 -27.56 -1.03
C GLY A 86 9.40 -27.25 0.42
N SER A 87 10.29 -27.44 1.39
CA SER A 87 10.00 -27.15 2.81
C SER A 87 10.11 -25.66 3.16
N ARG A 88 10.93 -24.91 2.42
CA ARG A 88 11.19 -23.48 2.65
C ARG A 88 10.84 -22.67 1.40
N LEU A 89 10.47 -21.42 1.65
CA LEU A 89 10.26 -20.44 0.59
C LEU A 89 10.99 -19.15 0.96
N ILE A 90 11.63 -18.53 -0.01
CA ILE A 90 12.24 -17.20 0.12
C ILE A 90 11.52 -16.25 -0.82
N SER A 91 11.19 -15.06 -0.33
CA SER A 91 10.48 -14.03 -1.11
C SER A 91 11.21 -12.70 -1.07
N ALA A 92 11.10 -11.96 -2.17
CA ALA A 92 11.63 -10.61 -2.36
C ALA A 92 10.49 -9.63 -2.64
N SER A 93 10.49 -8.47 -1.98
CA SER A 93 9.40 -7.49 -2.09
C SER A 93 9.87 -6.07 -2.35
N SER A 94 8.97 -5.27 -2.91
CA SER A 94 9.09 -3.82 -3.02
C SER A 94 9.13 -3.12 -1.65
N ASP A 95 8.74 -3.82 -0.58
CA ASP A 95 8.84 -3.34 0.80
C ASP A 95 10.28 -3.29 1.35
N THR A 96 11.28 -3.51 0.49
CA THR A 96 12.74 -3.51 0.77
C THR A 96 13.24 -4.69 1.60
N THR A 97 12.40 -5.71 1.81
CA THR A 97 12.74 -6.90 2.61
C THR A 97 12.81 -8.18 1.78
N VAL A 98 13.64 -9.10 2.26
CA VAL A 98 13.62 -10.50 1.86
C VAL A 98 13.10 -11.31 3.05
N LYS A 99 12.13 -12.19 2.84
CA LYS A 99 11.54 -13.01 3.90
C LYS A 99 11.78 -14.48 3.66
N VAL A 100 11.98 -15.20 4.77
CA VAL A 100 12.15 -16.65 4.79
C VAL A 100 10.91 -17.24 5.44
N TRP A 101 10.33 -18.24 4.79
CA TRP A 101 9.05 -18.83 5.16
C TRP A 101 9.18 -20.34 5.35
N ASN A 102 8.32 -20.88 6.20
CA ASN A 102 7.99 -22.29 6.14
C ASN A 102 6.88 -22.47 5.09
N ALA A 103 7.18 -23.18 4.00
CA ALA A 103 6.26 -23.32 2.87
C ALA A 103 5.02 -24.18 3.21
N ARG A 104 5.13 -25.07 4.23
CA ARG A 104 4.06 -25.95 4.67
C ARG A 104 3.10 -25.30 5.67
N SER A 105 3.63 -24.59 6.66
CA SER A 105 2.78 -23.87 7.64
C SER A 105 2.35 -22.48 7.16
N GLY A 106 3.02 -21.92 6.16
CA GLY A 106 2.80 -20.56 5.67
C GLY A 106 3.34 -19.46 6.60
N SER A 107 4.05 -19.82 7.68
CA SER A 107 4.56 -18.85 8.63
C SER A 107 5.85 -18.18 8.15
N CYS A 108 5.95 -16.87 8.39
CA CYS A 108 7.18 -16.11 8.18
C CYS A 108 8.14 -16.35 9.36
N LEU A 109 9.37 -16.76 9.07
CA LEU A 109 10.36 -17.17 10.07
C LEU A 109 11.38 -16.07 10.33
N SER A 110 11.76 -15.33 9.28
CA SER A 110 12.80 -14.31 9.36
C SER A 110 12.59 -13.24 8.32
N THR A 111 12.96 -12.00 8.66
CA THR A 111 12.90 -10.84 7.76
C THR A 111 14.29 -10.21 7.66
N LEU A 112 14.89 -10.32 6.49
CA LEU A 112 16.20 -9.77 6.14
C LEU A 112 16.01 -8.34 5.62
N ARG A 113 16.64 -7.37 6.29
CA ARG A 113 16.46 -5.92 6.05
C ARG A 113 17.72 -5.25 5.51
N THR A 114 18.54 -5.97 4.75
CA THR A 114 19.81 -5.46 4.23
C THR A 114 19.65 -4.57 3.00
N HIS A 115 18.70 -4.88 2.13
CA HIS A 115 18.42 -4.10 0.94
C HIS A 115 17.91 -2.70 1.29
N LYS A 116 18.32 -1.71 0.50
CA LYS A 116 18.00 -0.29 0.69
C LYS A 116 17.02 0.25 -0.35
N ASP A 117 16.33 -0.61 -1.08
CA ASP A 117 15.30 -0.26 -2.05
C ASP A 117 14.53 -1.54 -2.40
N ALA A 118 13.53 -1.47 -3.27
CA ALA A 118 12.73 -2.59 -3.72
C ALA A 118 13.60 -3.76 -4.21
N VAL A 119 13.37 -4.94 -3.63
CA VAL A 119 14.05 -6.18 -4.03
C VAL A 119 13.27 -6.79 -5.19
N LYS A 120 13.88 -6.88 -6.37
CA LYS A 120 13.19 -7.19 -7.62
C LYS A 120 13.29 -8.65 -8.05
N CYS A 121 14.36 -9.35 -7.67
CA CYS A 121 14.63 -10.68 -8.19
C CYS A 121 15.43 -11.52 -7.21
N LEU A 122 15.22 -12.83 -7.30
CA LEU A 122 15.96 -13.85 -6.59
C LEU A 122 16.65 -14.80 -7.58
N ALA A 123 17.74 -15.42 -7.14
CA ALA A 123 18.36 -16.53 -7.86
C ALA A 123 18.69 -17.65 -6.88
N TYR A 124 18.68 -18.89 -7.36
CA TYR A 124 18.83 -20.07 -6.52
C TYR A 124 19.79 -21.07 -7.15
N ALA A 125 20.69 -21.60 -6.32
CA ALA A 125 21.48 -22.78 -6.63
C ALA A 125 21.19 -23.87 -5.59
N PRO A 126 20.53 -24.98 -5.99
CA PRO A 126 20.19 -26.07 -5.09
C PRO A 126 21.40 -26.92 -4.69
N ASN A 127 22.42 -27.04 -5.56
CA ASN A 127 23.47 -28.05 -5.41
C ASN A 127 24.86 -27.40 -5.36
N THR A 128 25.11 -26.51 -4.40
CA THR A 128 26.45 -25.94 -4.19
C THR A 128 27.29 -26.85 -3.28
N THR A 129 28.62 -26.70 -3.30
CA THR A 129 29.52 -27.46 -2.43
C THR A 129 29.26 -27.22 -0.94
N ASN A 130 28.67 -26.07 -0.58
CA ASN A 130 28.43 -25.67 0.80
C ASN A 130 26.94 -25.74 1.18
N GLY A 131 26.12 -26.45 0.40
CA GLY A 131 24.67 -26.55 0.60
C GLY A 131 23.88 -25.76 -0.43
N GLU A 132 22.80 -25.13 0.00
CA GLU A 132 21.89 -24.37 -0.87
C GLU A 132 22.16 -22.87 -0.77
N LEU A 133 22.27 -22.21 -1.92
CA LEU A 133 22.56 -20.78 -2.00
C LEU A 133 21.43 -20.02 -2.67
N VAL A 134 20.98 -18.92 -2.05
CA VAL A 134 20.05 -17.97 -2.65
C VAL A 134 20.71 -16.61 -2.75
N ALA A 135 20.44 -15.89 -3.83
CA ALA A 135 20.86 -14.52 -4.01
C ALA A 135 19.66 -13.59 -4.18
N SER A 136 19.76 -12.37 -3.66
CA SER A 136 18.73 -11.34 -3.81
C SER A 136 19.31 -10.06 -4.39
N ALA A 137 18.57 -9.42 -5.29
CA ALA A 137 18.98 -8.18 -5.95
C ALA A 137 17.79 -7.26 -6.24
N GLY A 138 18.06 -5.95 -6.31
CA GLY A 138 17.00 -4.96 -6.48
C GLY A 138 17.45 -3.62 -7.02
N LEU A 139 16.61 -2.61 -6.75
CA LEU A 139 16.82 -1.24 -7.23
C LEU A 139 17.99 -0.53 -6.52
N ASP A 140 18.38 -1.02 -5.34
CA ASP A 140 19.54 -0.57 -4.56
C ASP A 140 20.90 -0.96 -5.17
N LYS A 141 20.87 -1.62 -6.34
CA LYS A 141 22.04 -2.00 -7.15
C LYS A 141 22.92 -3.04 -6.45
N SER A 142 22.49 -3.57 -5.31
CA SER A 142 23.23 -4.49 -4.48
C SER A 142 22.75 -5.91 -4.73
N ILE A 143 23.68 -6.86 -4.65
CA ILE A 143 23.36 -8.29 -4.69
C ILE A 143 23.88 -8.89 -3.39
N TYR A 144 23.01 -9.55 -2.64
CA TYR A 144 23.37 -10.28 -1.43
C TYR A 144 23.25 -11.78 -1.65
N LEU A 145 24.17 -12.53 -1.08
CA LEU A 145 24.19 -13.99 -1.08
C LEU A 145 23.82 -14.52 0.30
N TRP A 146 23.00 -15.57 0.31
CA TRP A 146 22.39 -16.13 1.50
C TRP A 146 22.49 -17.66 1.47
N ASP A 147 23.15 -18.23 2.46
CA ASP A 147 23.09 -19.67 2.69
C ASP A 147 21.74 -20.02 3.35
N VAL A 148 20.96 -20.87 2.69
CA VAL A 148 19.64 -21.31 3.17
C VAL A 148 19.77 -22.08 4.49
N SER A 149 20.87 -22.83 4.68
CA SER A 149 21.09 -23.59 5.91
C SER A 149 21.28 -22.66 7.11
N THR A 150 21.97 -21.54 6.92
CA THR A 150 22.16 -20.51 7.93
C THR A 150 20.86 -19.76 8.20
N LEU A 151 20.13 -19.36 7.16
CA LEU A 151 18.85 -18.65 7.28
C LEU A 151 17.79 -19.45 8.04
N THR A 152 17.77 -20.78 7.86
CA THR A 152 16.78 -21.64 8.51
C THR A 152 17.08 -21.94 9.97
N LYS A 153 18.32 -21.69 10.43
CA LYS A 153 18.79 -21.85 11.81
C LYS A 153 18.76 -20.55 12.63
N VAL A 154 18.36 -19.43 12.00
CA VAL A 154 18.19 -18.16 12.72
C VAL A 154 17.10 -18.33 13.77
N THR A 155 17.43 -18.01 15.02
CA THR A 155 16.51 -18.05 16.17
C THR A 155 16.63 -16.74 16.94
N ALA A 156 15.75 -16.49 17.92
CA ALA A 156 15.86 -15.31 18.79
C ALA A 156 17.24 -15.20 19.48
N LEU A 157 17.89 -16.33 19.76
CA LEU A 157 19.21 -16.42 20.39
C LEU A 157 20.38 -16.27 19.40
N ASN A 158 20.15 -16.52 18.11
CA ASN A 158 21.15 -16.38 17.05
C ASN A 158 20.55 -15.59 15.88
N ASN A 159 20.45 -14.28 16.06
CA ASN A 159 19.80 -13.34 15.14
C ASN A 159 20.78 -12.66 14.16
N THR A 160 22.05 -13.05 14.16
CA THR A 160 23.07 -12.49 13.28
C THR A 160 23.22 -13.32 12.01
N VAL A 161 23.05 -12.68 10.86
CA VAL A 161 23.26 -13.29 9.54
C VAL A 161 24.43 -12.58 8.87
N THR A 162 25.51 -13.32 8.57
CA THR A 162 26.62 -12.79 7.78
C THR A 162 26.16 -12.60 6.34
N THR A 163 26.46 -11.45 5.74
CA THR A 163 26.06 -11.15 4.37
C THR A 163 27.27 -10.99 3.48
N SER A 164 27.31 -11.78 2.42
CA SER A 164 28.26 -11.59 1.32
C SER A 164 27.59 -10.75 0.25
N SER A 165 28.27 -9.70 -0.22
CA SER A 165 27.73 -8.79 -1.24
C SER A 165 28.59 -8.78 -2.49
N LEU A 166 27.95 -8.84 -3.66
CA LEU A 166 28.63 -8.70 -4.94
C LEU A 166 28.60 -7.23 -5.37
N ARG A 167 29.79 -6.63 -5.51
CA ARG A 167 29.91 -5.24 -5.94
C ARG A 167 30.14 -5.12 -7.45
N GLY A 168 29.67 -4.02 -8.02
CA GLY A 168 30.02 -3.60 -9.38
C GLY A 168 28.85 -3.26 -10.29
N SER A 169 27.60 -3.54 -9.89
CA SER A 169 26.44 -2.95 -10.57
C SER A 169 26.42 -1.45 -10.34
N LYS A 170 26.20 -0.68 -11.41
CA LYS A 170 26.10 0.78 -11.42
C LYS A 170 24.63 1.24 -11.50
N SER A 171 23.71 0.35 -11.87
CA SER A 171 22.29 0.62 -12.01
C SER A 171 21.41 -0.47 -11.37
N SER A 172 20.11 -0.18 -11.31
CA SER A 172 19.06 -1.01 -10.72
C SER A 172 18.96 -2.36 -11.41
N ILE A 173 18.92 -3.43 -10.62
CA ILE A 173 18.92 -4.82 -11.09
C ILE A 173 17.48 -5.31 -11.20
N TYR A 174 17.13 -5.89 -12.34
CA TYR A 174 15.77 -6.37 -12.65
C TYR A 174 15.69 -7.88 -12.81
N SER A 175 16.82 -8.53 -13.11
CA SER A 175 16.89 -9.98 -13.25
C SER A 175 18.18 -10.52 -12.65
N LEU A 176 18.07 -11.72 -12.08
CA LEU A 176 19.17 -12.43 -11.46
C LEU A 176 19.00 -13.92 -11.76
N ALA A 177 20.10 -14.60 -12.09
CA ALA A 177 20.08 -16.04 -12.29
C ALA A 177 21.40 -16.67 -11.81
N MET A 178 21.32 -17.90 -11.35
CA MET A 178 22.45 -18.70 -10.89
C MET A 178 22.36 -20.08 -11.53
N ASN A 179 23.50 -20.71 -11.79
CA ASN A 179 23.51 -22.09 -12.26
C ASN A 179 23.30 -23.06 -11.10
N THR A 180 22.95 -24.31 -11.42
CA THR A 180 22.60 -25.35 -10.44
C THR A 180 23.69 -25.59 -9.39
N PHE A 181 24.96 -25.46 -9.78
CA PHE A 181 26.11 -25.71 -8.91
C PHE A 181 26.62 -24.47 -8.15
N GLY A 182 26.02 -23.30 -8.36
CA GLY A 182 26.43 -22.06 -7.71
C GLY A 182 27.87 -21.64 -8.03
N THR A 183 28.30 -21.86 -9.28
CA THR A 183 29.62 -21.42 -9.77
C THR A 183 29.55 -20.09 -10.52
N VAL A 184 28.36 -19.74 -11.04
CA VAL A 184 28.13 -18.52 -11.80
C VAL A 184 26.83 -17.87 -11.36
N ILE A 185 26.88 -16.56 -11.10
CA ILE A 185 25.71 -15.71 -10.94
C ILE A 185 25.76 -14.57 -11.95
N ILE A 186 24.61 -14.29 -12.57
CA ILE A 186 24.46 -13.29 -13.62
C ILE A 186 23.35 -12.31 -13.24
N ALA A 187 23.65 -11.02 -13.33
CA ALA A 187 22.67 -9.95 -13.11
C ALA A 187 22.40 -9.16 -14.39
N GLY A 188 21.12 -8.89 -14.64
CA GLY A 188 20.62 -8.01 -15.68
C GLY A 188 20.06 -6.74 -15.08
N SER A 189 20.46 -5.60 -15.64
CA SER A 189 20.10 -4.27 -15.14
C SER A 189 19.70 -3.33 -16.27
N THR A 190 19.28 -2.13 -15.90
CA THR A 190 19.06 -1.02 -16.84
C THR A 190 20.36 -0.43 -17.42
N GLU A 191 21.54 -1.02 -17.13
CA GLU A 191 22.78 -0.74 -17.88
C GLU A 191 22.82 -1.44 -19.24
N ASN A 192 21.83 -2.29 -19.56
CA ASN A 192 21.76 -3.06 -20.80
C ASN A 192 22.93 -4.05 -20.98
N VAL A 193 23.57 -4.40 -19.86
CA VAL A 193 24.75 -5.27 -19.81
C VAL A 193 24.51 -6.36 -18.77
N LEU A 194 24.88 -7.60 -19.11
CA LEU A 194 24.94 -8.67 -18.13
C LEU A 194 26.29 -8.67 -17.42
N ARG A 195 26.25 -8.72 -16.10
CA ARG A 195 27.44 -8.85 -15.26
C ARG A 195 27.47 -10.23 -14.66
N VAL A 196 28.65 -10.85 -14.66
CA VAL A 196 28.87 -12.23 -14.27
C VAL A 196 29.88 -12.28 -13.13
N TRP A 197 29.57 -13.02 -12.07
CA TRP A 197 30.45 -13.23 -10.92
C TRP A 197 30.53 -14.72 -10.56
N ASP A 198 31.60 -15.09 -9.85
CA ASP A 198 31.67 -16.33 -9.08
C ASP A 198 31.15 -16.05 -7.66
N PRO A 199 30.02 -16.63 -7.23
CA PRO A 199 29.45 -16.34 -5.92
C PRO A 199 30.29 -16.89 -4.76
N ARG A 200 31.20 -17.85 -4.99
CA ARG A 200 32.06 -18.43 -3.93
C ARG A 200 33.21 -17.51 -3.57
N THR A 201 33.81 -16.87 -4.57
CA THR A 201 34.95 -15.96 -4.40
C THR A 201 34.55 -14.49 -4.42
N CYS A 202 33.28 -14.20 -4.77
CA CYS A 202 32.76 -12.86 -5.02
C CYS A 202 33.51 -12.08 -6.13
N GLN A 203 34.27 -12.78 -6.98
CA GLN A 203 35.06 -12.19 -8.05
C GLN A 203 34.23 -11.97 -9.32
N LYS A 204 34.57 -10.93 -10.07
CA LYS A 204 33.96 -10.63 -11.38
C LYS A 204 34.56 -11.55 -12.44
N ILE A 205 33.72 -12.23 -13.20
CA ILE A 205 34.13 -13.12 -14.31
C ILE A 205 34.08 -12.36 -15.63
N ALA A 206 32.93 -11.77 -15.97
CA ALA A 206 32.70 -11.19 -17.30
C ALA A 206 31.70 -10.03 -17.29
N LYS A 207 31.75 -9.23 -18.37
CA LYS A 207 30.80 -8.16 -18.67
C LYS A 207 30.30 -8.34 -20.11
N LEU A 208 29.10 -8.86 -20.28
CA LEU A 208 28.53 -9.18 -21.58
C LEU A 208 27.69 -8.01 -22.10
N ARG A 209 28.13 -7.38 -23.19
CA ARG A 209 27.44 -6.26 -23.83
C ARG A 209 26.72 -6.73 -25.08
N GLY A 210 25.52 -6.19 -25.32
CA GLY A 210 24.85 -6.37 -26.60
C GLY A 210 23.38 -5.98 -26.61
N HIS A 211 22.66 -6.11 -25.49
CA HIS A 211 21.30 -5.59 -25.38
C HIS A 211 21.28 -4.07 -25.48
N SER A 212 20.18 -3.52 -25.99
CA SER A 212 19.97 -2.07 -26.12
C SER A 212 19.00 -1.50 -25.08
N ASP A 213 18.41 -2.35 -24.24
CA ASP A 213 17.47 -1.95 -23.19
C ASP A 213 17.53 -2.91 -21.98
N ASN A 214 16.74 -2.62 -20.95
CA ASN A 214 16.69 -3.29 -19.66
C ASN A 214 16.48 -4.81 -19.79
N ILE A 215 17.31 -5.57 -19.08
CA ILE A 215 17.31 -7.04 -19.11
C ILE A 215 16.38 -7.55 -18.00
N ARG A 216 15.27 -8.18 -18.39
CA ARG A 216 14.13 -8.50 -17.51
C ARG A 216 14.08 -9.96 -17.07
N SER A 217 14.71 -10.87 -17.81
CA SER A 217 14.83 -12.28 -17.41
C SER A 217 16.14 -12.88 -17.92
N ILE A 218 16.69 -13.78 -17.11
CA ILE A 218 17.93 -14.51 -17.40
C ILE A 218 17.72 -15.97 -17.01
N VAL A 219 18.24 -16.88 -17.83
CA VAL A 219 18.31 -18.31 -17.52
C VAL A 219 19.73 -18.78 -17.78
N VAL A 220 20.29 -19.58 -16.87
CA VAL A 220 21.65 -20.14 -17.00
C VAL A 220 21.53 -21.64 -17.17
N ASP A 221 22.40 -22.23 -17.99
CA ASP A 221 22.51 -23.68 -18.09
C ASP A 221 23.00 -24.31 -16.77
N ARG A 222 22.87 -25.63 -16.66
CA ARG A 222 23.29 -26.37 -15.46
C ARG A 222 24.77 -26.12 -15.12
N ASP A 223 25.63 -26.17 -16.13
CA ASP A 223 27.08 -26.11 -15.97
C ASP A 223 27.63 -24.67 -15.80
N GLY A 224 26.81 -23.65 -16.07
CA GLY A 224 27.24 -22.25 -16.02
C GLY A 224 28.12 -21.85 -17.20
N THR A 225 28.01 -22.54 -18.35
CA THR A 225 28.79 -22.25 -19.56
C THR A 225 28.05 -21.35 -20.55
N MET A 226 26.72 -21.42 -20.53
CA MET A 226 25.82 -20.69 -21.43
C MET A 226 24.75 -19.95 -20.62
N CYS A 227 24.29 -18.81 -21.14
CA CYS A 227 23.10 -18.16 -20.59
C CYS A 227 22.22 -17.58 -21.68
N LEU A 228 20.92 -17.49 -21.37
CA LEU A 228 19.91 -16.81 -22.16
C LEU A 228 19.48 -15.55 -21.42
N SER A 229 19.24 -14.48 -22.16
CA SER A 229 18.72 -13.24 -21.60
C SER A 229 17.63 -12.62 -22.47
N ALA A 230 16.58 -12.14 -21.83
CA ALA A 230 15.48 -11.43 -22.43
C ALA A 230 15.53 -9.96 -22.02
N SER A 231 15.33 -9.09 -23.00
CA SER A 231 15.36 -7.64 -22.78
C SER A 231 14.09 -6.95 -23.26
N SER A 232 13.91 -5.75 -22.72
CA SER A 232 12.89 -4.82 -23.14
C SER A 232 13.08 -4.35 -24.60
N ASP A 233 14.26 -4.60 -25.19
CA ASP A 233 14.56 -4.38 -26.61
C ASP A 233 13.86 -5.36 -27.58
N GLY A 234 13.07 -6.31 -27.04
CA GLY A 234 12.33 -7.30 -27.82
C GLY A 234 13.16 -8.49 -28.30
N THR A 235 14.44 -8.57 -27.90
CA THR A 235 15.33 -9.67 -28.28
C THR A 235 15.61 -10.62 -27.14
N ILE A 236 15.84 -11.88 -27.50
CA ILE A 236 16.43 -12.89 -26.61
C ILE A 236 17.83 -13.20 -27.14
N ARG A 237 18.82 -13.26 -26.26
CA ARG A 237 20.22 -13.51 -26.64
C ARG A 237 20.77 -14.72 -25.94
N LEU A 238 21.50 -15.53 -26.72
CA LEU A 238 22.28 -16.66 -26.22
C LEU A 238 23.75 -16.24 -26.09
N TRP A 239 24.33 -16.47 -24.93
CA TRP A 239 25.69 -16.08 -24.59
C TRP A 239 26.52 -17.29 -24.21
N SER A 240 27.78 -17.28 -24.66
CA SER A 240 28.80 -18.18 -24.11
C SER A 240 29.59 -17.40 -23.07
N ILE A 241 29.60 -17.91 -21.84
CA ILE A 241 30.29 -17.29 -20.70
C ILE A 241 31.81 -17.48 -20.86
N GLY A 242 32.24 -18.66 -21.33
CA GLY A 242 33.66 -18.94 -21.60
C GLY A 242 34.24 -18.07 -22.72
N GLN A 243 33.48 -17.83 -23.79
CA GLN A 243 33.89 -16.94 -24.89
C GLN A 243 33.57 -15.46 -24.64
N GLN A 244 32.87 -15.15 -23.53
CA GLN A 244 32.42 -13.81 -23.14
C GLN A 244 31.72 -13.01 -24.25
N ARG A 245 30.92 -13.68 -25.10
CA ARG A 245 30.26 -13.05 -26.24
C ARG A 245 28.85 -13.59 -26.49
N CYS A 246 28.08 -12.79 -27.24
CA CYS A 246 26.81 -13.21 -27.81
C CYS A 246 27.07 -14.24 -28.92
N VAL A 247 26.46 -15.42 -28.81
CA VAL A 247 26.55 -16.50 -29.80
C VAL A 247 25.39 -16.44 -30.78
N GLY A 248 24.23 -15.95 -30.34
CA GLY A 248 23.06 -15.80 -31.21
C GLY A 248 21.99 -14.90 -30.63
N SER A 249 21.06 -14.49 -31.49
CA SER A 249 19.93 -13.63 -31.12
C SER A 249 18.65 -14.14 -31.77
N ILE A 250 17.60 -14.22 -30.97
CA ILE A 250 16.24 -14.63 -31.36
C ILE A 250 15.36 -13.37 -31.37
N ARG A 251 14.57 -13.21 -32.42
CA ARG A 251 13.63 -12.08 -32.62
C ARG A 251 12.26 -12.59 -33.02
N CYS A 252 11.56 -13.22 -32.09
CA CYS A 252 10.18 -13.70 -32.28
C CYS A 252 9.12 -12.75 -31.70
N HIS A 253 9.50 -11.87 -30.77
CA HIS A 253 8.59 -10.93 -30.13
C HIS A 253 8.58 -9.57 -30.82
N SER A 254 7.41 -8.93 -30.88
CA SER A 254 7.26 -7.58 -31.44
C SER A 254 7.47 -6.47 -30.40
N GLU A 255 7.44 -6.82 -29.12
CA GLU A 255 7.63 -5.92 -27.98
C GLU A 255 8.57 -6.51 -26.94
N SER A 256 8.76 -5.82 -25.81
CA SER A 256 9.62 -6.22 -24.71
C SER A 256 9.38 -7.64 -24.20
N VAL A 257 10.45 -8.42 -24.02
CA VAL A 257 10.41 -9.78 -23.47
C VAL A 257 10.70 -9.73 -21.97
N TRP A 258 9.84 -10.31 -21.15
CA TRP A 258 9.90 -10.20 -19.69
C TRP A 258 10.10 -11.53 -18.96
N ALA A 259 9.68 -12.64 -19.55
CA ALA A 259 9.76 -13.96 -18.97
C ALA A 259 10.53 -14.92 -19.88
N LEU A 260 11.44 -15.70 -19.28
CA LEU A 260 12.11 -16.81 -19.93
C LEU A 260 12.07 -18.04 -19.03
N GLN A 261 12.01 -19.20 -19.66
CA GLN A 261 12.40 -20.46 -19.04
C GLN A 261 13.07 -21.38 -20.06
N ALA A 262 14.06 -22.15 -19.64
CA ALA A 262 14.61 -23.24 -20.44
C ALA A 262 14.14 -24.61 -19.90
N ASN A 263 14.15 -25.60 -20.78
CA ASN A 263 13.99 -27.00 -20.40
C ASN A 263 15.28 -27.54 -19.75
N SER A 264 15.24 -28.70 -19.07
CA SER A 264 16.40 -29.18 -18.29
C SER A 264 17.65 -29.42 -19.13
N SER A 265 17.45 -29.84 -20.39
CA SER A 265 18.54 -30.12 -21.34
C SER A 265 19.10 -28.86 -22.01
N PHE A 266 18.55 -27.67 -21.71
CA PHE A 266 18.93 -26.39 -22.32
C PHE A 266 18.94 -26.47 -23.85
N SER A 267 17.91 -27.09 -24.42
CA SER A 267 17.72 -27.25 -25.87
C SER A 267 16.57 -26.40 -26.40
N TYR A 268 15.57 -26.11 -25.56
CA TYR A 268 14.44 -25.24 -25.88
C TYR A 268 14.32 -24.12 -24.86
N VAL A 269 13.90 -22.95 -25.34
CA VAL A 269 13.54 -21.80 -24.51
C VAL A 269 12.09 -21.41 -24.75
N TYR A 270 11.40 -21.09 -23.66
CA TYR A 270 10.05 -20.55 -23.63
C TYR A 270 10.13 -19.08 -23.28
N SER A 271 9.46 -18.23 -24.06
CA SER A 271 9.53 -16.78 -23.90
C SER A 271 8.17 -16.12 -23.96
N GLY A 272 7.99 -15.09 -23.14
CA GLY A 272 6.78 -14.29 -23.09
C GLY A 272 7.06 -12.87 -22.62
N GLY A 273 6.18 -11.94 -22.96
CA GLY A 273 6.35 -10.55 -22.53
C GLY A 273 5.16 -9.66 -22.86
N ARG A 274 5.49 -8.42 -23.26
CA ARG A 274 4.53 -7.33 -23.43
C ARG A 274 3.55 -7.54 -24.57
N ASP A 275 3.99 -8.22 -25.62
CA ASP A 275 3.18 -8.59 -26.80
C ASP A 275 2.18 -9.72 -26.54
N GLN A 276 2.12 -10.25 -25.30
CA GLN A 276 1.16 -11.28 -24.84
C GLN A 276 1.33 -12.66 -25.49
N ARG A 277 2.26 -12.79 -26.43
CA ARG A 277 2.52 -14.04 -27.14
C ARG A 277 3.52 -14.89 -26.37
N VAL A 278 3.34 -16.20 -26.41
CA VAL A 278 4.30 -17.15 -25.84
C VAL A 278 4.86 -18.03 -26.95
N PHE A 279 6.19 -18.10 -27.03
CA PHE A 279 6.90 -18.89 -28.03
C PHE A 279 7.76 -19.97 -27.39
N ARG A 280 7.96 -21.07 -28.14
CA ARG A 280 9.01 -22.07 -27.93
C ARG A 280 10.05 -21.92 -29.03
N THR A 281 11.31 -21.77 -28.67
CA THR A 281 12.41 -21.65 -29.64
C THR A 281 13.46 -22.72 -29.40
N GLU A 282 13.89 -23.41 -30.46
CA GLU A 282 14.97 -24.39 -30.39
C GLU A 282 16.33 -23.67 -30.40
N LEU A 283 17.19 -23.94 -29.41
CA LEU A 283 18.46 -23.22 -29.26
C LEU A 283 19.52 -23.63 -30.29
N ARG A 284 19.38 -24.82 -30.89
CA ARG A 284 20.22 -25.26 -32.02
C ARG A 284 19.85 -24.57 -33.33
N ASN A 285 18.60 -24.16 -33.48
CA ASN A 285 18.10 -23.43 -34.64
C ASN A 285 17.28 -22.21 -34.20
N LEU A 286 17.97 -21.10 -33.99
CA LEU A 286 17.39 -19.85 -33.46
C LEU A 286 16.34 -19.21 -34.37
N SER A 287 16.22 -19.66 -35.63
CA SER A 287 15.16 -19.22 -36.55
C SER A 287 13.84 -19.96 -36.34
N ASN A 288 13.88 -21.14 -35.70
CA ASN A 288 12.72 -21.98 -35.44
C ASN A 288 12.00 -21.54 -34.17
N CYS A 289 11.19 -20.48 -34.30
CA CYS A 289 10.35 -19.94 -33.24
C CYS A 289 8.91 -20.40 -33.45
N GLU A 290 8.46 -21.34 -32.62
CA GLU A 290 7.11 -21.88 -32.65
C GLU A 290 6.20 -21.08 -31.71
N PHE A 291 5.08 -20.58 -32.24
CA PHE A 291 4.05 -19.94 -31.44
C PHE A 291 3.24 -20.99 -30.66
N LEU A 292 3.09 -20.80 -29.35
CA LEU A 292 2.34 -21.73 -28.50
C LEU A 292 0.91 -21.24 -28.21
N PHE A 293 0.78 -20.05 -27.60
CA PHE A 293 -0.49 -19.46 -27.21
C PHE A 293 -0.35 -17.95 -27.00
N MET A 294 -1.50 -17.28 -26.86
CA MET A 294 -1.60 -15.85 -26.55
C MET A 294 -2.38 -15.67 -25.26
N GLU A 295 -1.82 -14.88 -24.33
CA GLU A 295 -2.50 -14.46 -23.11
C GLU A 295 -3.38 -13.23 -23.34
N GLU A 296 -4.31 -12.97 -22.41
CA GLU A 296 -5.17 -11.78 -22.48
C GLU A 296 -4.47 -10.50 -22.06
N LYS A 297 -3.40 -10.64 -21.26
CA LYS A 297 -2.62 -9.53 -20.70
C LYS A 297 -1.13 -9.85 -20.82
N PRO A 298 -0.27 -8.81 -20.80
CA PRO A 298 1.18 -8.98 -20.87
C PRO A 298 1.71 -10.00 -19.87
N VAL A 299 2.58 -10.91 -20.34
CA VAL A 299 3.13 -12.03 -19.55
C VAL A 299 4.26 -11.54 -18.66
N GLN A 300 4.12 -11.71 -17.35
CA GLN A 300 5.12 -11.34 -16.34
C GLN A 300 6.07 -12.49 -16.01
N ARG A 301 5.53 -13.70 -15.88
CA ARG A 301 6.31 -14.90 -15.55
C ARG A 301 5.73 -16.13 -16.25
N LEU A 302 6.62 -17.03 -16.65
CA LEU A 302 6.29 -18.34 -17.16
C LEU A 302 6.86 -19.42 -16.23
N LEU A 303 6.11 -20.49 -16.05
CA LEU A 303 6.53 -21.68 -15.32
C LEU A 303 6.01 -22.94 -16.04
N VAL A 304 6.88 -23.51 -16.84
CA VAL A 304 6.80 -24.80 -17.52
C VAL A 304 7.14 -25.90 -16.52
N ILE A 305 6.17 -26.80 -16.33
CA ILE A 305 6.29 -27.98 -15.47
C ILE A 305 6.83 -29.15 -16.31
N ASP A 306 7.48 -30.12 -15.65
CA ASP A 306 8.09 -31.29 -16.29
C ASP A 306 9.14 -30.89 -17.32
N SER A 307 10.17 -30.19 -16.87
CA SER A 307 11.23 -29.59 -17.70
C SER A 307 11.90 -30.54 -18.70
N ASP A 308 11.80 -31.86 -18.56
CA ASP A 308 12.30 -32.82 -19.56
C ASP A 308 11.30 -33.05 -20.71
N HIS A 309 10.00 -33.15 -20.37
CA HIS A 309 8.91 -33.40 -21.31
C HIS A 309 7.75 -32.44 -21.02
N PRO A 310 7.93 -31.15 -21.34
CA PRO A 310 7.02 -30.11 -20.90
C PRO A 310 5.66 -30.23 -21.56
N ARG A 311 4.63 -30.49 -20.75
CA ARG A 311 3.23 -30.63 -21.19
C ARG A 311 2.36 -29.45 -20.81
N HIS A 312 2.77 -28.67 -19.82
CA HIS A 312 1.98 -27.55 -19.31
C HIS A 312 2.88 -26.37 -18.98
N ALA A 313 2.39 -25.16 -19.26
CA ALA A 313 2.98 -23.92 -18.80
C ALA A 313 1.97 -23.08 -18.03
N TRP A 314 2.36 -22.68 -16.83
CA TRP A 314 1.69 -21.62 -16.10
C TRP A 314 2.16 -20.25 -16.61
N ALA A 315 1.21 -19.35 -16.79
CA ALA A 315 1.46 -17.96 -17.14
C ALA A 315 0.87 -17.05 -16.06
N ALA A 316 1.73 -16.22 -15.47
CA ALA A 316 1.33 -15.07 -14.67
C ALA A 316 1.41 -13.82 -15.54
N THR A 317 0.39 -12.96 -15.47
CA THR A 317 0.26 -11.79 -16.33
C THR A 317 0.05 -10.51 -15.50
N TRP A 318 -0.18 -9.37 -16.15
CA TRP A 318 -0.69 -8.15 -15.53
C TRP A 318 -2.17 -8.23 -15.06
N SER A 319 -2.76 -9.44 -15.06
CA SER A 319 -4.05 -9.75 -14.44
C SER A 319 -3.84 -10.47 -13.11
N SER A 320 -4.83 -10.39 -12.21
CA SER A 320 -4.88 -11.20 -10.99
C SER A 320 -5.18 -12.68 -11.25
N THR A 321 -5.64 -13.01 -12.47
CA THR A 321 -5.92 -14.38 -12.90
C THR A 321 -4.65 -15.06 -13.41
N ILE A 322 -4.43 -16.30 -12.98
CA ILE A 322 -3.31 -17.15 -13.39
C ILE A 322 -3.87 -18.30 -14.23
N ARG A 323 -3.21 -18.63 -15.34
CA ARG A 323 -3.66 -19.66 -16.27
C ARG A 323 -2.60 -20.72 -16.48
N ARG A 324 -3.04 -21.96 -16.62
CA ARG A 324 -2.22 -23.07 -17.13
C ARG A 324 -2.63 -23.37 -18.56
N TRP A 325 -1.63 -23.57 -19.41
CA TRP A 325 -1.79 -23.81 -20.82
C TRP A 325 -1.17 -25.15 -21.19
N PRO A 326 -1.88 -26.01 -21.95
CA PRO A 326 -1.27 -27.21 -22.49
C PRO A 326 -0.25 -26.86 -23.57
N ILE A 327 0.93 -27.48 -23.50
CA ILE A 327 2.01 -27.38 -24.49
C ILE A 327 2.06 -28.67 -25.29
N LYS A 328 1.98 -28.54 -26.62
CA LYS A 328 2.10 -29.67 -27.54
C LYS A 328 3.54 -30.21 -27.56
N PRO A 329 3.75 -31.54 -27.61
CA PRO A 329 5.08 -32.13 -27.78
C PRO A 329 5.76 -31.63 -29.07
N VAL A 330 7.09 -31.61 -29.09
CA VAL A 330 7.90 -31.11 -30.23
C VAL A 330 7.59 -31.79 -31.57
N ASN A 331 7.15 -33.05 -31.56
CA ASN A 331 6.99 -33.87 -32.76
C ASN A 331 5.57 -33.84 -33.38
N GLU A 332 4.61 -33.16 -32.76
CA GLU A 332 3.23 -33.08 -33.27
C GLU A 332 2.99 -31.77 -34.02
N LYS A 333 3.06 -31.81 -35.37
CA LYS A 333 2.68 -30.66 -36.20
C LYS A 333 1.15 -30.57 -36.31
N SER A 334 0.56 -29.54 -35.72
CA SER A 334 -0.88 -29.24 -35.84
C SER A 334 -1.09 -27.86 -36.48
N LYS A 335 -2.09 -27.77 -37.37
CA LYS A 335 -2.49 -26.55 -38.11
C LYS A 335 -3.42 -25.62 -37.31
N THR A 336 -3.77 -25.92 -36.05
CA THR A 336 -4.79 -25.17 -35.30
C THR A 336 -4.22 -24.43 -34.09
N THR A 337 -4.58 -23.14 -34.03
CA THR A 337 -4.15 -22.09 -33.08
C THR A 337 -5.06 -21.94 -31.85
N ASP A 338 -6.12 -22.73 -31.73
CA ASP A 338 -7.07 -22.68 -30.61
C ASP A 338 -6.63 -23.60 -29.47
N CYS A 339 -5.61 -23.18 -28.72
CA CYS A 339 -5.39 -23.74 -27.38
C CYS A 339 -6.15 -22.86 -26.38
N GLN A 340 -7.04 -23.46 -25.57
CA GLN A 340 -7.61 -22.81 -24.40
C GLN A 340 -6.82 -23.22 -23.14
N PRO A 341 -6.79 -22.38 -22.09
CA PRO A 341 -6.17 -22.77 -20.83
C PRO A 341 -6.96 -23.93 -20.20
N ASP A 342 -6.24 -24.90 -19.62
CA ASP A 342 -6.85 -26.08 -18.98
C ASP A 342 -7.21 -25.83 -17.51
N ILE A 343 -6.45 -24.97 -16.82
CA ILE A 343 -6.76 -24.49 -15.47
C ILE A 343 -6.74 -22.97 -15.43
N ILE A 344 -7.75 -22.38 -14.79
CA ILE A 344 -7.85 -20.95 -14.55
C ILE A 344 -8.01 -20.72 -13.04
N LEU A 345 -6.98 -20.16 -12.41
CA LEU A 345 -7.06 -19.68 -11.03
C LEU A 345 -7.55 -18.23 -11.07
N THR A 346 -8.85 -18.05 -10.86
CA THR A 346 -9.52 -16.75 -10.99
C THR A 346 -9.00 -15.74 -9.96
N GLY A 347 -8.65 -14.55 -10.41
CA GLY A 347 -8.36 -13.41 -9.55
C GLY A 347 -9.62 -12.77 -8.95
N ALA A 348 -9.41 -11.85 -8.01
CA ALA A 348 -10.42 -10.93 -7.50
C ALA A 348 -10.21 -9.52 -8.10
N PRO A 349 -11.25 -8.68 -8.11
CA PRO A 349 -11.16 -7.33 -8.66
C PRO A 349 -10.17 -6.45 -7.88
N SER A 350 -9.39 -5.65 -8.60
CA SER A 350 -8.46 -4.70 -8.00
C SER A 350 -9.05 -3.31 -7.97
N ILE A 351 -8.98 -2.59 -6.85
CA ILE A 351 -9.30 -1.16 -6.82
C ILE A 351 -8.32 -0.40 -7.73
N LYS A 352 -8.83 0.29 -8.76
CA LYS A 352 -8.03 1.05 -9.74
C LYS A 352 -8.07 2.54 -9.49
N ARG A 353 -9.21 3.04 -9.02
CA ARG A 353 -9.43 4.47 -8.80
C ARG A 353 -10.19 4.67 -7.50
N HIS A 354 -9.93 5.81 -6.85
CA HIS A 354 -10.66 6.24 -5.67
C HIS A 354 -10.87 7.76 -5.71
N ILE A 355 -11.93 8.22 -5.05
CA ILE A 355 -12.22 9.63 -4.78
C ILE A 355 -12.53 9.75 -3.30
N VAL A 356 -11.75 10.56 -2.59
CA VAL A 356 -12.03 10.93 -1.20
C VAL A 356 -13.07 12.04 -1.21
N LEU A 357 -14.20 11.83 -0.54
CA LEU A 357 -15.25 12.83 -0.45
C LEU A 357 -14.83 14.02 0.42
N ASN A 358 -15.56 15.12 0.31
CA ASN A 358 -15.23 16.39 0.95
C ASN A 358 -15.39 16.36 2.49
N ASP A 359 -16.13 15.40 3.02
CA ASP A 359 -16.26 15.15 4.46
C ASP A 359 -15.01 14.49 5.07
N LYS A 360 -14.05 14.07 4.23
CA LYS A 360 -12.83 13.36 4.65
C LYS A 360 -13.15 12.18 5.57
N ARG A 361 -14.23 11.46 5.28
CA ARG A 361 -14.58 10.21 5.96
C ARG A 361 -14.91 9.11 4.96
N HIS A 362 -15.59 9.46 3.87
CA HIS A 362 -16.03 8.50 2.87
C HIS A 362 -15.10 8.47 1.66
N ILE A 363 -14.89 7.27 1.13
CA ILE A 363 -14.16 7.03 -0.11
C ILE A 363 -15.06 6.27 -1.07
N VAL A 364 -15.16 6.77 -2.30
CA VAL A 364 -15.78 6.04 -3.42
C VAL A 364 -14.68 5.43 -4.26
N THR A 365 -14.78 4.16 -4.59
CA THR A 365 -13.79 3.41 -5.37
C THR A 365 -14.40 2.89 -6.66
N LYS A 366 -13.53 2.59 -7.63
CA LYS A 366 -13.85 1.85 -8.85
C LYS A 366 -12.81 0.76 -9.08
N ASP A 367 -13.25 -0.47 -9.28
CA ASP A 367 -12.38 -1.64 -9.46
C ASP A 367 -12.12 -2.01 -10.95
N THR A 368 -11.50 -3.17 -11.19
CA THR A 368 -11.21 -3.70 -12.54
C THR A 368 -12.43 -4.22 -13.28
N ASP A 369 -13.52 -4.50 -12.56
CA ASP A 369 -14.77 -5.03 -13.10
C ASP A 369 -15.77 -3.88 -13.29
N ASP A 370 -15.26 -2.63 -13.26
CA ASP A 370 -16.00 -1.39 -13.34
C ASP A 370 -17.05 -1.17 -12.22
N LYS A 371 -16.99 -1.96 -11.14
CA LYS A 371 -17.89 -1.84 -10.00
C LYS A 371 -17.51 -0.62 -9.16
N VAL A 372 -18.51 0.16 -8.75
CA VAL A 372 -18.34 1.32 -7.88
C VAL A 372 -18.83 1.00 -6.48
N GLU A 373 -18.02 1.29 -5.46
CA GLU A 373 -18.31 0.97 -4.06
C GLU A 373 -17.96 2.16 -3.15
N MET A 374 -18.62 2.28 -2.00
CA MET A 374 -18.33 3.30 -0.99
C MET A 374 -17.88 2.69 0.33
N TYR A 375 -16.87 3.31 0.95
CA TYR A 375 -16.21 2.88 2.17
C TYR A 375 -16.25 3.97 3.24
N ASP A 376 -16.41 3.58 4.50
CA ASP A 376 -16.20 4.44 5.68
C ASP A 376 -14.77 4.24 6.18
N VAL A 377 -13.96 5.30 6.17
CA VAL A 377 -12.57 5.26 6.65
C VAL A 377 -12.50 5.10 8.16
N LEU A 378 -13.39 5.74 8.92
CA LEU A 378 -13.39 5.66 10.38
C LEU A 378 -13.75 4.24 10.81
N GLN A 379 -14.81 3.67 10.23
CA GLN A 379 -15.23 2.31 10.56
C GLN A 379 -14.40 1.22 9.84
N ALA A 380 -13.42 1.61 9.02
CA ALA A 380 -12.56 0.72 8.25
C ALA A 380 -13.32 -0.39 7.49
N ARG A 381 -14.47 -0.06 6.89
CA ARG A 381 -15.35 -1.05 6.24
C ARG A 381 -16.04 -0.51 5.00
N LYS A 382 -16.48 -1.44 4.14
CA LYS A 382 -17.38 -1.14 3.02
C LYS A 382 -18.79 -0.82 3.55
N ILE A 383 -19.46 0.16 2.93
CA ILE A 383 -20.83 0.56 3.25
C ILE A 383 -21.81 -0.01 2.24
N CYS A 384 -21.62 0.30 0.96
CA CYS A 384 -22.57 -0.06 -0.09
C CYS A 384 -21.92 -0.12 -1.47
N ASP A 385 -22.66 -0.71 -2.40
CA ASP A 385 -22.28 -0.92 -3.80
C ASP A 385 -23.20 -0.09 -4.70
N PHE A 386 -22.66 0.45 -5.78
CA PHE A 386 -23.39 1.18 -6.82
C PHE A 386 -23.24 0.44 -8.15
N GLU A 387 -24.31 -0.17 -8.61
CA GLU A 387 -24.34 -0.84 -9.90
C GLU A 387 -24.49 0.19 -11.03
N ASN A 388 -23.66 0.07 -12.08
CA ASN A 388 -23.73 0.85 -13.32
C ASN A 388 -23.68 2.38 -13.16
N LYS A 389 -23.17 2.90 -12.05
CA LYS A 389 -22.94 4.35 -11.88
C LYS A 389 -21.51 4.74 -12.17
N ASN A 390 -21.31 5.96 -12.67
CA ASN A 390 -19.98 6.51 -12.79
C ASN A 390 -19.47 7.04 -11.43
N ILE A 391 -18.18 6.84 -11.14
CA ILE A 391 -17.53 7.27 -9.90
C ILE A 391 -17.67 8.78 -9.66
N GLU A 392 -17.60 9.63 -10.71
CA GLU A 392 -17.79 11.07 -10.54
C GLU A 392 -19.25 11.46 -10.23
N GLU A 393 -20.22 10.70 -10.73
CA GLU A 393 -21.64 10.96 -10.45
C GLU A 393 -21.96 10.62 -9.00
N VAL A 394 -21.50 9.45 -8.53
CA VAL A 394 -21.61 9.08 -7.11
C VAL A 394 -20.92 10.13 -6.24
N ALA A 395 -19.71 10.57 -6.59
CA ALA A 395 -19.03 11.61 -5.80
C ALA A 395 -19.79 12.95 -5.77
N LYS A 396 -20.53 13.30 -6.83
CA LYS A 396 -21.40 14.49 -6.87
C LYS A 396 -22.68 14.30 -6.06
N ASP A 397 -23.32 13.13 -6.14
CA ASP A 397 -24.54 12.79 -5.39
C ASP A 397 -24.33 12.93 -3.87
N PHE A 398 -23.12 12.59 -3.40
CA PHE A 398 -22.75 12.64 -1.99
C PHE A 398 -21.95 13.90 -1.60
N PHE A 399 -21.85 14.89 -2.48
CA PHE A 399 -21.16 16.15 -2.18
C PHE A 399 -21.93 16.93 -1.11
N LYS A 400 -21.24 17.27 -0.02
CA LYS A 400 -21.75 18.18 1.01
C LYS A 400 -21.02 19.52 0.92
N LYS A 401 -21.66 20.65 1.20
CA LYS A 401 -20.97 21.95 1.22
C LYS A 401 -20.23 22.19 2.55
N ILE A 402 -19.29 21.31 2.87
CA ILE A 402 -18.52 21.29 4.12
C ILE A 402 -17.04 21.12 3.77
N PHE A 403 -16.16 21.88 4.46
CA PHE A 403 -14.71 21.72 4.32
C PHE A 403 -14.12 21.04 5.56
N VAL A 404 -13.62 19.82 5.40
CA VAL A 404 -12.81 19.12 6.41
C VAL A 404 -11.36 19.05 5.91
N PRO A 405 -10.36 19.46 6.72
CA PRO A 405 -8.95 19.28 6.38
C PRO A 405 -8.61 17.82 6.14
N SER A 406 -7.66 17.54 5.23
CA SER A 406 -7.14 16.19 5.06
C SER A 406 -6.45 15.73 6.34
N TRP A 407 -6.65 14.47 6.72
CA TRP A 407 -6.02 13.86 7.89
C TRP A 407 -5.47 12.44 7.62
N PHE A 408 -5.58 11.99 6.37
CA PHE A 408 -5.03 10.74 5.89
C PHE A 408 -4.71 10.84 4.40
N THR A 409 -3.90 9.90 3.95
CA THR A 409 -3.65 9.65 2.52
C THR A 409 -4.12 8.25 2.15
N VAL A 410 -4.53 8.07 0.89
CA VAL A 410 -5.06 6.79 0.38
C VAL A 410 -4.11 6.23 -0.66
N ARG A 411 -3.79 4.94 -0.54
CA ARG A 411 -3.08 4.16 -1.57
C ARG A 411 -3.89 2.93 -1.94
N ALA A 412 -3.83 2.51 -3.20
CA ALA A 412 -4.50 1.31 -3.71
C ALA A 412 -3.60 0.45 -4.64
N ASN A 413 -2.27 0.58 -4.51
CA ASN A 413 -1.30 -0.14 -5.34
C ASN A 413 -1.38 -1.67 -5.22
N CYS A 414 -1.82 -2.18 -4.07
CA CYS A 414 -2.03 -3.61 -3.81
C CYS A 414 -3.44 -4.10 -4.18
N GLY A 415 -4.29 -3.25 -4.78
CA GLY A 415 -5.66 -3.60 -5.16
C GLY A 415 -6.69 -3.56 -4.02
N VAL A 416 -6.25 -3.19 -2.81
CA VAL A 416 -7.05 -2.93 -1.61
C VAL A 416 -6.79 -1.49 -1.12
N LEU A 417 -7.71 -0.92 -0.34
CA LEU A 417 -7.52 0.41 0.24
C LEU A 417 -6.53 0.35 1.39
N GLU A 418 -5.45 1.10 1.27
CA GLU A 418 -4.50 1.39 2.35
C GLU A 418 -4.67 2.84 2.76
N ILE A 419 -4.98 3.06 4.03
CA ILE A 419 -5.10 4.39 4.63
C ILE A 419 -3.85 4.65 5.45
N THR A 420 -3.16 5.77 5.18
CA THR A 420 -1.93 6.16 5.86
C THR A 420 -2.15 7.45 6.65
N LEU A 421 -1.77 7.40 7.94
CA LEU A 421 -1.81 8.47 8.92
C LEU A 421 -0.38 9.00 9.15
N ASP A 422 -0.21 10.31 9.03
CA ASP A 422 1.07 11.01 9.22
C ASP A 422 0.93 12.08 10.31
N GLU A 423 2.01 12.31 11.07
CA GLU A 423 2.03 13.30 12.16
C GLU A 423 1.63 14.70 11.71
N SER A 424 1.96 15.07 10.47
CA SER A 424 1.75 16.41 9.94
C SER A 424 0.28 16.80 9.80
N ASP A 425 -0.62 15.84 9.54
CA ASP A 425 -2.01 16.12 9.20
C ASP A 425 -3.05 15.29 9.97
N VAL A 426 -2.68 14.18 10.61
CA VAL A 426 -3.61 13.25 11.29
C VAL A 426 -4.58 13.94 12.26
N PHE A 427 -4.16 15.00 12.92
CA PHE A 427 -5.00 15.71 13.90
C PHE A 427 -5.72 16.95 13.34
N SER A 428 -5.69 17.18 12.04
CA SER A 428 -6.28 18.38 11.42
C SER A 428 -7.80 18.32 11.32
N ALA A 429 -8.40 17.12 11.25
CA ALA A 429 -9.83 16.94 11.03
C ALA A 429 -10.64 16.95 12.34
N TRP A 430 -10.88 18.15 12.84
CA TRP A 430 -11.85 18.36 13.91
C TRP A 430 -13.25 18.63 13.34
N VAL A 431 -14.26 17.95 13.87
CA VAL A 431 -15.66 18.00 13.37
C VAL A 431 -16.62 18.03 14.56
N SER A 432 -17.83 18.56 14.40
CA SER A 432 -18.87 18.44 15.42
C SER A 432 -19.37 16.99 15.51
N ALA A 433 -19.81 16.56 16.70
CA ALA A 433 -20.40 15.24 16.88
C ALA A 433 -21.65 15.04 16.00
N LYS A 434 -22.45 16.11 15.84
CA LYS A 434 -23.62 16.15 14.95
C LYS A 434 -23.26 15.86 13.49
N ASP A 435 -22.27 16.57 12.93
CA ASP A 435 -21.85 16.39 11.53
C ASP A 435 -21.17 15.02 11.30
N ALA A 436 -20.51 14.51 12.34
CA ALA A 436 -19.92 13.19 12.35
C ALA A 436 -20.93 12.05 12.62
N GLN A 437 -22.21 12.36 12.80
CA GLN A 437 -23.30 11.39 13.02
C GLN A 437 -23.13 10.55 14.29
N PHE A 438 -22.58 11.14 15.36
CA PHE A 438 -22.53 10.53 16.70
C PHE A 438 -23.70 11.04 17.54
N SER A 439 -24.67 10.17 17.84
CA SER A 439 -25.87 10.48 18.64
C SER A 439 -25.60 10.59 20.14
N ASP A 440 -24.54 9.94 20.62
CA ASP A 440 -24.33 9.69 22.05
C ASP A 440 -23.65 10.87 22.77
N LYS A 441 -23.33 11.94 22.03
CA LYS A 441 -22.65 13.14 22.55
C LYS A 441 -23.47 14.40 22.31
N PRO A 442 -23.28 15.46 23.12
CA PRO A 442 -23.86 16.76 22.83
C PRO A 442 -23.53 17.19 21.39
N SER A 443 -24.51 17.76 20.70
CA SER A 443 -24.41 18.13 19.28
C SER A 443 -23.20 19.03 18.97
N ASP A 444 -22.83 19.89 19.92
CA ASP A 444 -21.69 20.82 19.81
C ASP A 444 -20.33 20.24 20.22
N ALA A 445 -20.29 19.02 20.75
CA ALA A 445 -19.04 18.38 21.16
C ALA A 445 -18.11 18.22 19.95
N LYS A 446 -16.84 18.60 20.11
CA LYS A 446 -15.85 18.50 19.04
C LYS A 446 -15.11 17.18 19.12
N VAL A 447 -15.04 16.49 17.99
CA VAL A 447 -14.35 15.21 17.84
C VAL A 447 -13.23 15.33 16.81
N ASN A 448 -12.17 14.54 16.99
CA ASN A 448 -11.03 14.52 16.09
C ASN A 448 -10.94 13.17 15.39
N TYR A 449 -11.11 13.14 14.07
CA TYR A 449 -11.17 11.89 13.30
C TYR A 449 -9.88 11.06 13.44
N GLY A 450 -8.70 11.68 13.32
CA GLY A 450 -7.44 10.96 13.44
C GLY A 450 -7.21 10.35 14.81
N GLY A 451 -7.47 11.10 15.89
CA GLY A 451 -7.31 10.55 17.22
C GLY A 451 -8.34 9.47 17.57
N MET A 452 -9.58 9.59 17.08
CA MET A 452 -10.57 8.52 17.18
C MET A 452 -10.10 7.25 16.47
N MET A 453 -9.60 7.39 15.23
CA MET A 453 -9.08 6.28 14.46
C MET A 453 -7.91 5.59 15.16
N LEU A 454 -6.95 6.36 15.70
CA LEU A 454 -5.81 5.80 16.45
C LEU A 454 -6.27 4.99 17.66
N LYS A 455 -7.22 5.52 18.44
CA LYS A 455 -7.77 4.80 19.59
C LYS A 455 -8.45 3.50 19.18
N SER A 456 -9.27 3.51 18.13
CA SER A 456 -9.95 2.31 17.64
C SER A 456 -8.98 1.29 17.03
N LEU A 457 -7.90 1.73 16.36
CA LEU A 457 -6.86 0.82 15.83
C LEU A 457 -6.14 0.05 16.94
N PHE A 458 -5.94 0.69 18.10
CA PHE A 458 -5.21 0.14 19.23
C PHE A 458 -6.09 -0.14 20.44
N GLU A 459 -7.40 -0.36 20.22
CA GLU A 459 -8.39 -0.62 21.28
C GLU A 459 -8.00 -1.80 22.18
N ASN A 460 -7.45 -2.85 21.56
CA ASN A 460 -7.01 -4.07 22.25
C ASN A 460 -5.61 -3.94 22.88
N TRP A 461 -4.92 -2.81 22.74
CA TRP A 461 -3.58 -2.64 23.30
C TRP A 461 -3.66 -2.26 24.79
N GLN A 462 -3.86 -3.26 25.64
CA GLN A 462 -3.75 -3.08 27.08
C GLN A 462 -2.29 -3.22 27.50
N LEU A 463 -1.70 -2.13 27.99
CA LEU A 463 -0.42 -2.21 28.68
C LEU A 463 -0.66 -2.85 30.04
N VAL A 464 0.15 -3.85 30.40
CA VAL A 464 0.25 -4.31 31.79
C VAL A 464 0.59 -3.09 32.64
N SER A 465 -0.41 -2.55 33.32
CA SER A 465 -0.23 -1.55 34.37
C SER A 465 0.68 -2.20 35.42
N GLY A 466 1.85 -1.63 35.63
CA GLY A 466 2.71 -2.03 36.73
C GLY A 466 1.94 -1.88 38.04
N SER A 467 1.86 -2.98 38.81
CA SER A 467 1.58 -3.03 40.24
C SER A 467 0.90 -1.79 40.84
N GLY A 468 -0.41 -1.71 40.70
CA GLY A 468 -1.29 -0.85 41.49
C GLY A 468 -2.56 -1.65 41.74
N SER A 469 -2.89 -1.87 43.01
CA SER A 469 -4.06 -2.61 43.49
C SER A 469 -5.36 -2.15 42.81
N PRO A 470 -6.31 -3.07 42.54
CA PRO A 470 -7.65 -2.70 42.10
C PRO A 470 -8.47 -2.26 43.32
N GLU A 471 -8.23 -1.04 43.79
CA GLU A 471 -9.12 -0.38 44.76
C GLU A 471 -9.33 1.08 44.35
N SER A 472 -10.30 1.28 43.47
CA SER A 472 -11.19 2.44 43.46
C SER A 472 -12.30 2.14 42.45
N ASP A 473 -13.48 1.82 42.98
CA ASP A 473 -14.76 1.85 42.28
C ASP A 473 -15.09 3.31 41.94
N ASP A 474 -14.37 3.88 40.98
CA ASP A 474 -14.81 5.07 40.26
C ASP A 474 -15.33 4.56 38.92
N GLU A 475 -16.65 4.62 38.70
CA GLU A 475 -17.29 4.39 37.40
C GLU A 475 -16.93 5.54 36.42
N GLY A 476 -15.63 5.80 36.24
CA GLY A 476 -15.08 6.61 35.18
C GLY A 476 -14.88 5.72 33.96
N GLU A 477 -15.61 6.01 32.88
CA GLU A 477 -15.48 5.37 31.56
C GLU A 477 -14.01 5.00 31.26
N SER A 478 -13.75 3.73 30.96
CA SER A 478 -12.41 3.31 30.53
C SER A 478 -11.91 4.23 29.40
N PRO A 479 -10.65 4.72 29.44
CA PRO A 479 -10.14 5.71 28.47
C PRO A 479 -10.08 5.21 27.01
N LEU A 480 -10.42 3.94 26.80
CA LEU A 480 -10.40 3.18 25.57
C LEU A 480 -11.79 2.84 25.01
N HIS A 481 -12.91 3.20 25.66
CA HIS A 481 -14.23 2.95 25.06
C HIS A 481 -14.42 3.83 23.82
N GLY A 482 -14.11 3.22 22.68
CA GLY A 482 -13.99 3.85 21.39
C GLY A 482 -15.35 4.27 20.84
N PHE A 483 -15.39 5.44 20.22
CA PHE A 483 -16.55 5.98 19.51
C PHE A 483 -17.13 5.00 18.46
N PHE A 484 -16.30 4.08 17.96
CA PHE A 484 -16.67 2.97 17.09
C PHE A 484 -15.61 1.87 17.18
N SER A 485 -16.01 0.63 16.87
CA SER A 485 -15.09 -0.49 16.72
C SER A 485 -14.79 -0.75 15.24
N ILE A 486 -13.54 -1.11 14.94
CA ILE A 486 -13.08 -1.50 13.60
C ILE A 486 -13.14 -3.02 13.44
N PRO A 487 -13.18 -3.55 12.20
CA PRO A 487 -13.10 -4.99 11.99
C PRO A 487 -11.83 -5.58 12.65
N PRO A 488 -11.97 -6.65 13.46
CA PRO A 488 -10.87 -7.17 14.28
C PRO A 488 -9.71 -7.74 13.44
N HIS A 489 -9.97 -8.12 12.20
CA HIS A 489 -8.97 -8.62 11.24
C HIS A 489 -8.20 -7.50 10.51
N THR A 490 -8.47 -6.22 10.81
CA THR A 490 -7.81 -5.08 10.15
C THR A 490 -6.29 -5.16 10.34
N PRO A 491 -5.50 -5.26 9.27
CA PRO A 491 -4.05 -5.21 9.37
C PRO A 491 -3.58 -3.78 9.64
N ILE A 492 -2.62 -3.66 10.56
CA ILE A 492 -1.96 -2.41 10.94
C ILE A 492 -0.49 -2.50 10.54
N LEU A 493 0.02 -1.43 9.97
CA LEU A 493 1.35 -1.31 9.40
C LEU A 493 2.03 -0.09 10.00
N ILE A 494 3.22 -0.27 10.55
CA ILE A 494 4.07 0.84 11.00
C ILE A 494 5.26 0.92 10.06
N ARG A 495 5.47 2.10 9.49
CA ARG A 495 6.59 2.38 8.58
C ARG A 495 7.43 3.51 9.12
N HIS A 496 8.75 3.33 9.05
CA HIS A 496 9.67 4.45 9.18
C HIS A 496 9.95 5.02 7.80
N TYR A 497 9.93 6.35 7.71
CA TYR A 497 10.42 7.04 6.53
C TYR A 497 11.58 7.97 6.87
N SER A 498 12.55 7.99 5.96
CA SER A 498 13.65 8.95 5.88
C SER A 498 13.67 9.51 4.45
N ASP A 499 14.40 10.59 4.21
CA ASP A 499 14.32 11.42 2.98
C ASP A 499 14.26 10.64 1.65
N ASP A 500 14.83 9.42 1.57
CA ASP A 500 14.80 8.57 0.36
C ASP A 500 14.21 7.17 0.56
N MET A 501 13.65 6.84 1.73
CA MET A 501 13.35 5.44 2.11
C MET A 501 12.12 5.29 2.99
N THR A 502 11.17 4.46 2.57
CA THR A 502 10.06 3.97 3.41
C THR A 502 10.26 2.49 3.71
N ARG A 503 10.29 2.11 4.99
CA ARG A 503 10.49 0.71 5.41
C ARG A 503 9.42 0.25 6.41
N PRO A 504 8.76 -0.90 6.18
CA PRO A 504 7.92 -1.51 7.20
C PRO A 504 8.79 -2.01 8.36
N VAL A 505 8.46 -1.55 9.56
CA VAL A 505 9.11 -2.01 10.79
C VAL A 505 8.27 -3.04 11.50
N PHE A 506 6.95 -2.84 11.52
CA PHE A 506 6.02 -3.70 12.24
C PHE A 506 4.72 -3.87 11.46
N ARG A 507 4.14 -5.07 11.53
CA ARG A 507 2.82 -5.42 10.99
C ARG A 507 2.13 -6.33 11.98
N CYS A 508 0.89 -6.02 12.33
CA CYS A 508 0.03 -6.87 13.14
C CYS A 508 -1.42 -6.83 12.63
N ILE A 509 -2.27 -7.66 13.23
CA ILE A 509 -3.72 -7.61 13.07
C ILE A 509 -4.31 -7.00 14.34
N ALA A 510 -5.31 -6.12 14.22
CA ALA A 510 -5.86 -5.34 15.34
C ALA A 510 -6.29 -6.20 16.55
N ARG A 511 -6.86 -7.39 16.33
CA ARG A 511 -7.25 -8.32 17.40
C ARG A 511 -6.08 -9.02 18.10
N ASP A 512 -4.95 -9.18 17.42
CA ASP A 512 -3.84 -10.01 17.92
C ASP A 512 -2.92 -9.22 18.89
N ILE A 513 -3.09 -7.89 18.97
CA ILE A 513 -2.25 -7.00 19.78
C ILE A 513 -2.29 -7.37 21.28
N ALA A 514 -3.45 -7.77 21.81
CA ALA A 514 -3.59 -8.18 23.21
C ALA A 514 -3.01 -9.57 23.48
N ASN A 515 -3.12 -10.48 22.51
CA ASN A 515 -2.90 -11.91 22.72
C ASN A 515 -1.41 -12.30 22.67
N ASN A 516 -0.57 -11.46 22.05
CA ASN A 516 0.85 -11.73 21.89
C ASN A 516 1.69 -10.71 22.66
N GLN A 517 2.21 -11.10 23.84
CA GLN A 517 3.07 -10.24 24.66
C GLN A 517 4.28 -9.70 23.89
N THR A 518 4.81 -10.47 22.93
CA THR A 518 5.93 -10.03 22.09
C THR A 518 5.53 -8.87 21.19
N ASP A 519 4.35 -8.96 20.57
CA ASP A 519 3.83 -7.92 19.68
C ASP A 519 3.50 -6.65 20.46
N ALA A 520 2.92 -6.78 21.65
CA ALA A 520 2.63 -5.64 22.53
C ALA A 520 3.91 -4.89 22.96
N ILE A 521 5.00 -5.61 23.24
CA ILE A 521 6.30 -5.01 23.56
C ILE A 521 6.92 -4.36 22.32
N MET A 522 6.97 -5.06 21.17
CA MET A 522 7.52 -4.49 19.93
C MET A 522 6.73 -3.27 19.45
N LEU A 523 5.42 -3.25 19.66
CA LEU A 523 4.57 -2.14 19.29
C LEU A 523 4.96 -0.86 20.05
N ARG A 524 5.26 -0.97 21.36
CA ARG A 524 5.75 0.15 22.18
C ARG A 524 7.04 0.76 21.62
N ASP A 525 7.96 -0.08 21.16
CA ASP A 525 9.26 0.37 20.64
C ASP A 525 9.17 1.03 19.25
N HIS A 526 8.06 0.81 18.54
CA HIS A 526 7.86 1.27 17.17
C HIS A 526 6.79 2.35 17.02
N LEU A 527 5.89 2.53 17.98
CA LEU A 527 4.90 3.60 17.95
C LEU A 527 5.56 4.97 18.17
N PRO A 528 5.15 6.00 17.40
CA PRO A 528 5.65 7.35 17.59
C PRO A 528 4.99 8.03 18.80
N ALA A 529 5.70 8.99 19.40
CA ALA A 529 5.23 9.73 20.58
C ALA A 529 3.86 10.38 20.36
N TRP A 530 3.63 11.01 19.19
CA TRP A 530 2.36 11.65 18.87
C TRP A 530 1.16 10.68 18.89
N ALA A 531 1.38 9.40 18.57
CA ALA A 531 0.33 8.39 18.65
C ALA A 531 0.12 7.93 20.10
N ILE A 532 1.22 7.74 20.84
CA ILE A 532 1.19 7.36 22.27
C ILE A 532 0.46 8.42 23.10
N ASP A 533 0.73 9.71 22.86
CA ASP A 533 0.10 10.84 23.54
C ASP A 533 -1.42 10.80 23.44
N VAL A 534 -1.96 10.43 22.28
CA VAL A 534 -3.41 10.33 22.08
C VAL A 534 -4.00 9.02 22.59
N ILE A 535 -3.32 7.89 22.33
CA ILE A 535 -3.82 6.56 22.69
C ILE A 535 -3.80 6.36 24.21
N GLN A 536 -2.70 6.71 24.87
CA GLN A 536 -2.50 6.45 26.30
C GLN A 536 -2.79 7.66 27.18
N HIS A 537 -2.44 8.87 26.74
CA HIS A 537 -2.54 10.07 27.58
C HIS A 537 -3.77 10.94 27.26
N ASN A 538 -4.53 10.60 26.21
CA ASN A 538 -5.67 11.37 25.73
C ASN A 538 -5.30 12.85 25.44
N GLN A 539 -4.05 13.11 25.06
CA GLN A 539 -3.52 14.46 24.80
C GLN A 539 -3.56 14.78 23.31
N PHE A 540 -4.43 15.71 22.93
CA PHE A 540 -4.57 16.17 21.55
C PHE A 540 -3.77 17.45 21.30
N PRO A 541 -3.33 17.70 20.04
CA PRO A 541 -2.76 18.98 19.66
C PRO A 541 -3.74 20.14 19.85
N LYS A 542 -3.19 21.34 20.06
CA LYS A 542 -4.00 22.57 20.22
C LYS A 542 -4.73 22.93 18.91
N PHE A 543 -5.93 23.52 19.05
CA PHE A 543 -6.72 23.98 17.91
C PHE A 543 -6.00 25.04 17.06
N THR A 544 -6.13 24.90 15.75
CA THR A 544 -5.72 25.92 14.79
C THR A 544 -6.68 27.11 14.85
N LYS A 545 -6.11 28.31 14.95
CA LYS A 545 -6.87 29.56 14.89
C LYS A 545 -6.73 30.21 13.52
N ILE A 546 -7.81 30.79 13.03
CA ILE A 546 -7.85 31.58 11.79
C ILE A 546 -8.01 33.05 12.17
N PRO A 547 -7.12 33.94 11.68
CA PRO A 547 -7.36 35.38 11.74
C PRO A 547 -8.41 35.77 10.67
N PHE A 548 -9.32 36.66 11.05
CA PHE A 548 -10.33 37.21 10.15
C PHE A 548 -10.59 38.69 10.47
N LEU A 549 -11.02 39.44 9.46
CA LEU A 549 -11.38 40.85 9.53
C LEU A 549 -12.88 40.98 9.51
N LEU A 550 -13.41 41.81 10.40
CA LEU A 550 -14.83 42.10 10.51
C LEU A 550 -15.08 43.57 10.17
N GLN A 551 -15.97 43.83 9.20
CA GLN A 551 -16.23 45.17 8.67
C GLN A 551 -17.74 45.41 8.46
N PRO A 552 -18.24 46.65 8.61
CA PRO A 552 -19.61 46.96 8.24
C PRO A 552 -19.81 46.76 6.73
N HIS A 553 -20.95 46.22 6.34
CA HIS A 553 -21.31 46.06 4.93
C HIS A 553 -21.44 47.45 4.26
N PRO A 554 -21.04 47.64 2.99
CA PRO A 554 -21.11 48.94 2.31
C PRO A 554 -22.52 49.57 2.31
N SER A 555 -23.57 48.74 2.38
CA SER A 555 -24.96 49.20 2.47
C SER A 555 -25.38 49.68 3.86
N PHE A 556 -24.52 49.57 4.87
CA PHE A 556 -24.77 49.96 6.25
C PHE A 556 -23.75 51.02 6.69
N PRO A 557 -24.08 52.33 6.55
CA PRO A 557 -23.17 53.40 6.89
C PRO A 557 -23.08 53.58 8.42
N THR A 558 -22.03 53.04 9.03
CA THR A 558 -21.69 53.32 10.44
C THR A 558 -20.76 54.52 10.55
N LYS A 559 -20.95 55.37 11.58
CA LYS A 559 -20.11 56.54 11.87
C LYS A 559 -18.68 56.19 12.33
N THR A 560 -18.42 54.92 12.63
CA THR A 560 -17.12 54.41 13.12
C THR A 560 -16.72 53.18 12.32
N GLY A 561 -16.05 53.37 11.18
CA GLY A 561 -15.52 52.29 10.34
C GLY A 561 -14.29 51.61 10.94
N LYS A 562 -14.39 51.06 12.15
CA LYS A 562 -13.30 50.28 12.76
C LYS A 562 -13.24 48.92 12.09
N LYS A 563 -12.08 48.60 11.52
CA LYS A 563 -11.73 47.26 11.03
C LYS A 563 -11.22 46.46 12.22
N ASP A 564 -12.02 45.52 12.70
CA ASP A 564 -11.62 44.68 13.82
C ASP A 564 -10.98 43.39 13.28
N ARG A 565 -9.70 43.20 13.62
CA ARG A 565 -8.97 41.97 13.33
C ARG A 565 -9.14 41.01 14.50
N LEU A 566 -9.93 39.97 14.29
CA LEU A 566 -10.24 38.95 15.29
C LEU A 566 -9.53 37.63 14.95
N SER A 567 -9.43 36.75 15.93
CA SER A 567 -8.92 35.39 15.74
C SER A 567 -9.77 34.42 16.53
N ALA A 568 -10.27 33.39 15.85
CA ALA A 568 -11.07 32.33 16.43
C ALA A 568 -10.57 30.97 15.97
N THR A 569 -11.05 29.91 16.61
CA THR A 569 -10.83 28.55 16.11
C THR A 569 -11.42 28.42 14.70
N GLU A 570 -10.77 27.61 13.86
CA GLU A 570 -11.23 27.42 12.47
C GLU A 570 -12.64 26.81 12.35
N MET A 571 -13.10 26.15 13.41
CA MET A 571 -14.41 25.51 13.54
C MET A 571 -15.48 26.42 14.15
N LEU A 572 -15.17 27.69 14.45
CA LEU A 572 -16.17 28.60 14.98
C LEU A 572 -17.30 28.75 13.95
N GLN A 573 -18.53 28.52 14.39
CA GLN A 573 -19.70 28.70 13.53
C GLN A 573 -19.92 30.19 13.24
N VAL A 574 -20.44 30.49 12.05
CA VAL A 574 -20.86 31.83 11.64
C VAL A 574 -21.86 32.40 12.65
N ARG A 575 -22.78 31.59 13.18
CA ARG A 575 -23.71 31.97 14.26
C ARG A 575 -23.02 32.65 15.45
N LYS A 576 -21.87 32.13 15.90
CA LYS A 576 -21.10 32.73 17.01
C LYS A 576 -20.47 34.07 16.65
N VAL A 577 -20.13 34.29 15.37
CA VAL A 577 -19.70 35.60 14.89
C VAL A 577 -20.88 36.58 14.84
N MET A 578 -22.08 36.09 14.51
CA MET A 578 -23.31 36.92 14.54
C MET A 578 -23.66 37.36 15.96
N GLU A 579 -23.58 36.45 16.93
CA GLU A 579 -23.74 36.75 18.36
C GLU A 579 -22.74 37.83 18.79
N HIS A 580 -21.47 37.70 18.41
CA HIS A 580 -20.44 38.70 18.71
C HIS A 580 -20.75 40.07 18.10
N VAL A 581 -21.19 40.13 16.85
CA VAL A 581 -21.61 41.39 16.20
C VAL A 581 -22.80 42.01 16.93
N PHE A 582 -23.79 41.21 17.28
CA PHE A 582 -24.99 41.66 17.97
C PHE A 582 -24.65 42.27 19.33
N GLU A 583 -23.96 41.51 20.18
CA GLU A 583 -23.67 41.90 21.56
C GLU A 583 -22.58 42.96 21.72
N LYS A 584 -21.54 42.94 20.87
CA LYS A 584 -20.34 43.78 21.07
C LYS A 584 -20.22 44.95 20.11
N ILE A 585 -20.87 44.90 18.95
CA ILE A 585 -20.73 45.93 17.92
C ILE A 585 -22.02 46.74 17.77
N LEU A 586 -23.17 46.07 17.64
CA LEU A 586 -24.46 46.74 17.42
C LEU A 586 -25.09 47.23 18.73
N TYR A 587 -25.02 46.43 19.81
CA TYR A 587 -25.58 46.76 21.12
C TYR A 587 -24.55 46.66 22.25
N PRO A 588 -23.44 47.43 22.19
CA PRO A 588 -22.33 47.26 23.13
C PRO A 588 -22.65 47.52 24.61
N ASN A 589 -23.80 48.11 24.98
CA ASN A 589 -24.17 48.46 26.36
C ASN A 589 -25.69 48.66 26.57
N GLU A 590 -26.48 47.59 26.72
CA GLU A 590 -27.76 47.67 27.46
C GLU A 590 -27.65 47.08 28.89
N THR A 591 -26.52 46.47 29.24
CA THR A 591 -26.29 45.85 30.57
C THR A 591 -25.68 46.78 31.61
N ALA A 592 -25.31 48.03 31.27
CA ALA A 592 -24.57 48.93 32.17
C ALA A 592 -25.38 50.12 32.73
N GLU A 593 -26.57 50.44 32.22
CA GLU A 593 -27.37 51.59 32.68
C GLU A 593 -28.88 51.27 32.74
N ASN A 594 -29.29 50.35 33.63
CA ASN A 594 -30.55 50.39 34.41
C ASN A 594 -30.79 49.03 35.10
N PRO A 595 -30.76 48.93 36.45
CA PRO A 595 -30.99 47.67 37.16
C PRO A 595 -32.47 47.31 37.40
N GLU A 596 -33.43 48.01 36.79
CA GLU A 596 -34.87 47.76 37.00
C GLU A 596 -35.65 47.63 35.69
N VAL A 597 -35.38 46.57 34.92
CA VAL A 597 -36.42 45.94 34.09
C VAL A 597 -36.26 44.43 34.24
N ASN A 598 -37.29 43.77 34.77
CA ASN A 598 -37.42 42.32 34.83
C ASN A 598 -37.01 41.67 33.50
N MET A 599 -35.90 40.95 33.50
CA MET A 599 -35.49 40.08 32.40
C MET A 599 -36.54 38.98 32.19
N PRO A 600 -37.25 38.90 31.05
CA PRO A 600 -37.90 37.67 30.65
C PRO A 600 -36.79 36.67 30.27
N GLN A 601 -36.79 35.50 30.91
CA GLN A 601 -35.87 34.38 30.63
C GLN A 601 -36.15 33.71 29.27
N THR A 602 -36.09 34.46 28.18
CA THR A 602 -36.27 33.97 26.81
C THR A 602 -35.39 34.74 25.83
N TYR A 603 -34.07 34.78 26.05
CA TYR A 603 -33.11 35.19 25.01
C TYR A 603 -32.82 34.01 24.07
N SER A 604 -33.86 33.47 23.45
CA SER A 604 -33.76 32.55 22.31
C SER A 604 -34.37 33.16 21.04
N ASP A 605 -34.34 34.49 20.93
CA ASP A 605 -34.61 35.14 19.65
C ASP A 605 -33.48 34.77 18.70
N ASP A 606 -33.79 34.12 17.59
CA ASP A 606 -32.83 33.73 16.58
C ASP A 606 -32.01 34.95 16.14
N VAL A 607 -30.74 34.99 16.56
CA VAL A 607 -29.75 36.02 16.17
C VAL A 607 -29.65 36.14 14.64
N GLU A 608 -30.06 35.09 13.94
CA GLU A 608 -30.21 34.97 12.49
C GLU A 608 -31.23 35.97 11.90
N GLU A 609 -32.22 36.38 12.68
CA GLU A 609 -33.20 37.39 12.29
C GLU A 609 -32.74 38.82 12.54
N LYS A 610 -31.66 39.02 13.32
CA LYS A 610 -31.18 40.34 13.77
C LYS A 610 -29.90 40.79 13.06
N VAL A 611 -29.03 39.85 12.69
CA VAL A 611 -27.74 40.14 12.05
C VAL A 611 -27.61 39.32 10.78
N GLU A 612 -27.03 39.90 9.72
CA GLU A 612 -26.63 39.18 8.53
C GLU A 612 -25.12 39.34 8.30
N LEU A 613 -24.45 38.24 7.99
CA LEU A 613 -23.04 38.20 7.63
C LEU A 613 -22.86 37.86 6.15
N PHE A 614 -21.85 38.48 5.54
CA PHE A 614 -21.51 38.34 4.13
C PHE A 614 -20.02 38.10 3.95
N CYS A 615 -19.65 37.29 2.95
CA CYS A 615 -18.28 37.19 2.46
C CYS A 615 -18.32 37.20 0.93
N ASN A 616 -17.52 38.05 0.28
CA ASN A 616 -17.57 38.26 -1.18
C ASN A 616 -19.02 38.45 -1.72
N GLU A 617 -19.81 39.32 -1.07
CA GLU A 617 -21.22 39.60 -1.38
C GLU A 617 -22.19 38.40 -1.25
N GLN A 618 -21.73 37.24 -0.77
CA GLN A 618 -22.57 36.08 -0.49
C GLN A 618 -22.99 36.06 0.98
N LYS A 619 -24.31 35.97 1.25
CA LYS A 619 -24.85 35.75 2.60
C LYS A 619 -24.34 34.42 3.16
N LEU A 620 -23.79 34.46 4.37
CA LEU A 620 -23.26 33.31 5.08
C LEU A 620 -24.39 32.54 5.78
N ASP A 621 -24.30 31.22 5.72
CA ASP A 621 -25.17 30.32 6.48
C ASP A 621 -24.67 30.25 7.93
N PRO A 622 -25.53 30.48 8.94
CA PRO A 622 -25.16 30.44 10.37
C PRO A 622 -24.50 29.13 10.81
N GLU A 623 -24.86 28.01 10.19
CA GLU A 623 -24.34 26.68 10.52
C GLU A 623 -22.95 26.42 9.91
N MET A 624 -22.49 27.21 8.93
CA MET A 624 -21.15 27.08 8.37
C MET A 624 -20.08 27.46 9.39
N ASP A 625 -18.93 26.79 9.33
CA ASP A 625 -17.75 27.16 10.09
C ASP A 625 -16.82 28.11 9.28
N LEU A 626 -15.96 28.84 10.00
CA LEU A 626 -15.06 29.83 9.40
C LEU A 626 -14.13 29.23 8.33
N ARG A 627 -13.67 27.98 8.50
CA ARG A 627 -12.86 27.29 7.49
C ARG A 627 -13.64 26.98 6.21
N THR A 628 -14.92 26.59 6.32
CA THR A 628 -15.79 26.34 5.15
C THR A 628 -16.04 27.62 4.39
N VAL A 629 -16.30 28.73 5.11
CA VAL A 629 -16.41 30.07 4.50
C VAL A 629 -15.10 30.45 3.80
N LYS A 630 -13.96 30.28 4.47
CA LYS A 630 -12.64 30.59 3.89
C LYS A 630 -12.35 29.76 2.63
N HIS A 631 -12.69 28.48 2.64
CA HIS A 631 -12.41 27.56 1.54
C HIS A 631 -13.34 27.76 0.33
N PHE A 632 -14.65 27.85 0.54
CA PHE A 632 -15.64 27.85 -0.55
C PHE A 632 -16.04 29.25 -1.02
N ILE A 633 -16.01 30.26 -0.16
CA ILE A 633 -16.56 31.60 -0.43
C ILE A 633 -15.43 32.62 -0.61
N TRP A 634 -14.51 32.72 0.34
CA TRP A 634 -13.44 33.72 0.31
C TRP A 634 -12.48 33.54 -0.88
N LYS A 635 -11.94 32.33 -1.07
CA LYS A 635 -11.08 31.93 -2.21
C LYS A 635 -9.89 32.86 -2.57
N GLN A 636 -9.56 33.82 -1.72
CA GLN A 636 -8.46 34.78 -1.89
C GLN A 636 -7.33 34.49 -0.90
N GLY A 637 -6.11 34.91 -1.23
CA GLY A 637 -4.97 34.87 -0.31
C GLY A 637 -5.08 35.96 0.74
N GLY A 638 -4.92 35.61 2.02
CA GLY A 638 -4.95 36.56 3.14
C GLY A 638 -5.93 36.17 4.26
N ASP A 639 -6.15 37.11 5.18
CA ASP A 639 -7.11 36.99 6.27
C ASP A 639 -8.54 36.97 5.71
N LEU A 640 -9.41 36.13 6.28
CA LEU A 640 -10.81 36.05 5.87
C LEU A 640 -11.52 37.38 6.13
N LEU A 641 -12.19 37.96 5.14
CA LEU A 641 -12.99 39.18 5.32
C LEU A 641 -14.48 38.85 5.42
N ILE A 642 -15.09 39.27 6.54
CA ILE A 642 -16.53 39.13 6.80
C ILE A 642 -17.14 40.52 6.94
N HIS A 643 -18.18 40.77 6.17
CA HIS A 643 -19.01 41.97 6.30
C HIS A 643 -20.24 41.68 7.14
N TYR A 644 -20.66 42.63 7.98
CA TYR A 644 -21.88 42.51 8.79
C TYR A 644 -22.87 43.65 8.52
N ARG A 645 -24.16 43.36 8.65
CA ARG A 645 -25.23 44.37 8.67
C ARG A 645 -26.38 43.94 9.59
N PRO A 646 -27.14 44.87 10.17
CA PRO A 646 -28.42 44.55 10.80
C PRO A 646 -29.39 43.97 9.76
N ALA A 647 -30.16 42.96 10.15
CA ALA A 647 -31.22 42.41 9.31
C ALA A 647 -32.41 43.39 9.27
N MET A 648 -32.95 43.70 8.09
CA MET A 648 -34.03 44.70 7.93
C MET A 648 -35.44 44.19 8.30
N LYS A 649 -35.57 43.07 9.04
CA LYS A 649 -36.87 42.62 9.55
C LYS A 649 -37.03 43.09 10.99
N GLY A 650 -37.81 44.16 11.19
CA GLY A 650 -38.40 44.47 12.50
C GLY A 650 -37.84 45.66 13.28
N ILE A 651 -37.25 46.69 12.64
CA ILE A 651 -37.02 47.98 13.33
C ILE A 651 -38.13 48.95 12.90
N PRO A 652 -39.10 49.28 13.77
CA PRO A 652 -39.97 50.42 13.53
C PRO A 652 -39.11 51.69 13.70
N PHE A 653 -39.10 52.53 12.67
CA PHE A 653 -38.45 53.85 12.71
C PHE A 653 -39.09 54.78 13.75
#